data_AF-A0A7X7RWB2-F1
#
_entry.id   AF-A0A7X7RWB2-F1
#
_cell.length_a   1.000
_cell.length_b   1.000
_cell.length_c   1.000
_cell.angle_alpha   90.00
_cell.angle_beta   90.00
_cell.angle_gamma   90.00
#
_symmetry.space_group_name_H-M   'P 1'
#
loop_
_entity.id
_entity.type
_entity.pdbx_description
1 polymer ?
#
loop_
_entity_poly.entity_id
_entity_poly.type
_entity_poly.pdbx_seq_one_letter_code
_entity_poly.pdbx_strand_id
1 'polypeptide(L)'
;MKHPMTTLLICLAIANLAGAASLDEKGFILDWLLSGPYPSYVVDGKPRGLDEDLLPGGEINANPTENQKATATFKADKARLIAGIGSTNEWGFKEDKTFDATWKVHSFKKNIIELDQFAQPIDDHFVVYAITWIEAQKDQDVKVRVGSDDDHKIWLNGQLLGRVNSSQGIVPDNFIYDAKLQHGVNKLLLKVVDRTHGCGFCVAITDRDGKPCQDITIHPQNPLAKHDAQAYNNGYSAQFNWQKTPLFTTGENTLKIKVFNQDNPSFKIRFNASEKQAQSGQELEFPVDLKLGKQTIQAQVLEGENLAAVLQIPVVAYSEEQLQKENKELQRQIDALDKQLPQLKKDLDKAKKRSAEAKKALLEAFKERERKYRTIRAKATKNANKSIDEPMPKRTTKRKKICINGSWQISFDKKEWFETHLPQIFKNDWHRIHMYPLYLVKKGEIYGPVASLKGWEDFTFNPIFTKSPLWFKKTIQLKSGETTDFICENIDGKAEFFLNGNPIGDYYGHIGIVRIPLVNQKDGDNLLEIKVTRLEPHEFGPNRVWGLRGNIFLETKAPLHVADVWVKTSWRNATVSVQTEIQNRSNETKHAKITQYIAENGRIRLRLPEQSVEINPGKTATVKTDTTWANPKCWGIGGKYAGPNLYELITELDDDRHSQTFGFREFWIHSTDFYLNGKRIVLQGDVGACQASNIKMAEVVWPLFRYDGINTIRIHDNDSWDPQVAKLADRTGMLYYAQMYPKLHDGKATPQDFIPYEQWFENKWHAFNLKQYDAWFKMLRNNPSVVIWSTDNEILTQAWDTTDKVDYNVRNDRLGAFYGKYVKSLDSDLVMTRDGDVGTWNRNARWYEDPPCDTANYHYPDFNVANWVVNWQKVYEYRPVIYGETLYYSYGAWDNWIGPIPSQVEKKARRVAEIAKIYRELRIPGIIYMGLGSDGFCGWDDTGKGSPWGITRKMTEEYDKDKTLPPGLKADQYPRYRIKWPAHSGLGYRQLSHYIHPKSNGAQYNWFDSSTPSHVRNAVNDAYRDNLIPQPQLVNGADAECIVKALPNTPVWATTQTGEQIGVLADNQGLAWFKLDRPDTYVFTTKDKDGKEISAKAKLKSRKKYAAKPGFEQIQELSLVK
;
A
#
# COMPACT_ATOMS: atom_id res chain seq x y z
N MET A 1 -75.12 7.64 26.70
CA MET A 1 -75.45 9.05 27.00
C MET A 1 -74.18 9.86 26.77
N LYS A 2 -74.05 10.52 25.61
CA LYS A 2 -74.48 11.91 25.31
C LYS A 2 -73.55 12.98 25.92
N HIS A 3 -72.50 13.39 25.20
CA HIS A 3 -72.37 14.69 24.50
C HIS A 3 -70.89 15.06 24.19
N PRO A 4 -70.62 15.89 23.15
CA PRO A 4 -69.32 16.02 22.46
C PRO A 4 -68.61 17.40 22.63
N MET A 5 -67.43 17.51 22.00
CA MET A 5 -66.68 18.68 21.50
C MET A 5 -67.30 20.10 21.63
N THR A 6 -66.52 21.08 22.15
CA THR A 6 -66.14 22.41 21.54
C THR A 6 -65.32 23.24 22.59
N THR A 7 -64.05 23.63 22.35
CA THR A 7 -63.55 24.94 21.81
C THR A 7 -63.78 26.11 22.80
N LEU A 8 -62.81 26.90 23.30
CA LEU A 8 -61.97 27.94 22.65
C LEU A 8 -61.11 28.60 23.78
N LEU A 9 -59.77 28.59 23.77
CA LEU A 9 -58.87 29.67 23.29
C LEU A 9 -59.04 31.04 24.00
N ILE A 10 -58.25 31.33 25.05
CA ILE A 10 -57.54 32.63 25.27
C ILE A 10 -56.29 32.36 26.14
N CYS A 11 -55.15 32.11 25.50
CA CYS A 11 -53.83 32.47 26.03
C CYS A 11 -53.07 33.05 24.85
N LEU A 12 -53.28 34.35 24.60
CA LEU A 12 -52.64 35.08 23.52
C LEU A 12 -52.35 36.50 23.97
N ALA A 13 -51.14 36.95 23.60
CA ALA A 13 -50.61 38.31 23.66
C ALA A 13 -49.99 38.79 24.99
N ILE A 14 -48.83 38.24 25.33
CA ILE A 14 -47.68 39.08 25.75
C ILE A 14 -46.44 38.57 25.02
N ALA A 15 -46.29 38.96 23.76
CA ALA A 15 -45.02 38.94 23.04
C ALA A 15 -45.17 39.79 21.77
N ASN A 16 -44.90 41.09 21.89
CA ASN A 16 -44.35 41.95 20.84
C ASN A 16 -44.21 43.38 21.38
N LEU A 17 -43.20 43.57 22.22
CA LEU A 17 -42.54 44.86 22.45
C LEU A 17 -41.05 44.54 22.52
N ALA A 18 -40.43 44.30 21.35
CA ALA A 18 -38.99 44.35 21.21
C ALA A 18 -38.60 45.83 21.24
N GLY A 19 -38.44 46.39 22.44
CA GLY A 19 -37.80 47.68 22.63
C GLY A 19 -36.37 47.59 22.11
N ALA A 20 -35.93 48.59 21.36
CA ALA A 20 -34.59 48.64 20.81
C ALA A 20 -33.55 48.57 21.95
N ALA A 21 -32.60 47.65 21.83
CA ALA A 21 -31.65 47.38 22.91
C ALA A 21 -30.47 48.37 22.86
N SER A 22 -30.12 48.93 24.00
CA SER A 22 -28.93 49.77 24.19
C SER A 22 -27.71 48.91 24.52
N LEU A 23 -26.51 49.47 24.35
CA LEU A 23 -25.28 48.88 24.89
C LEU A 23 -25.41 48.66 26.41
N ASP A 24 -24.64 47.73 26.97
CA ASP A 24 -24.49 47.64 28.42
C ASP A 24 -23.77 48.88 29.01
N GLU A 25 -23.69 48.96 30.34
CA GLU A 25 -23.07 50.10 31.04
C GLU A 25 -21.57 50.31 30.70
N LYS A 26 -20.92 49.34 30.05
CA LYS A 26 -19.52 49.36 29.63
C LYS A 26 -19.37 49.44 28.11
N GLY A 27 -20.48 49.53 27.37
CA GLY A 27 -20.49 49.70 25.92
C GLY A 27 -20.52 48.40 25.13
N PHE A 28 -20.73 47.24 25.75
CA PHE A 28 -20.81 45.96 25.06
C PHE A 28 -22.15 45.74 24.37
N ILE A 29 -22.08 45.11 23.20
CA ILE A 29 -23.23 44.68 22.42
C ILE A 29 -23.70 43.32 22.94
N LEU A 30 -24.95 43.25 23.39
CA LEU A 30 -25.55 42.03 23.96
C LEU A 30 -26.51 41.33 22.98
N ASP A 31 -26.95 42.02 21.93
CA ASP A 31 -27.95 41.52 20.99
C ASP A 31 -27.34 41.29 19.61
N TRP A 32 -27.37 40.03 19.19
CA TRP A 32 -26.74 39.55 17.97
C TRP A 32 -27.65 38.61 17.20
N LEU A 33 -27.54 38.64 15.88
CA LEU A 33 -28.03 37.59 15.00
C LEU A 33 -26.85 36.66 14.69
N LEU A 34 -26.91 35.42 15.16
CA LEU A 34 -25.83 34.45 15.05
C LEU A 34 -26.13 33.38 14.00
N SER A 35 -25.10 32.90 13.31
CA SER A 35 -25.16 31.74 12.43
C SER A 35 -23.87 30.94 12.50
N GLY A 36 -24.06 29.64 12.67
CA GLY A 36 -23.01 28.64 12.84
C GLY A 36 -23.64 27.33 13.35
N PRO A 37 -22.88 26.23 13.36
CA PRO A 37 -21.45 26.16 13.10
C PRO A 37 -21.14 26.07 11.59
N TYR A 38 -20.03 26.65 11.13
CA TYR A 38 -19.43 26.41 9.81
C TYR A 38 -18.03 25.78 9.93
N PRO A 39 -17.53 25.03 8.93
CA PRO A 39 -16.23 24.36 9.04
C PRO A 39 -15.05 25.34 8.92
N SER A 40 -14.06 25.24 9.82
CA SER A 40 -12.79 25.98 9.75
C SER A 40 -11.65 25.29 8.97
N TYR A 41 -11.89 24.06 8.50
CA TYR A 41 -11.07 23.16 7.66
C TYR A 41 -9.57 23.49 7.43
N VAL A 42 -8.72 22.50 7.61
CA VAL A 42 -7.30 22.63 7.24
C VAL A 42 -7.03 22.01 5.85
N VAL A 43 -6.44 22.78 4.92
CA VAL A 43 -5.99 22.29 3.60
C VAL A 43 -4.49 22.52 3.46
N ASP A 44 -3.74 21.48 3.04
CA ASP A 44 -2.27 21.52 2.86
C ASP A 44 -1.49 22.01 4.10
N GLY A 45 -1.96 21.73 5.32
CA GLY A 45 -1.29 22.21 6.54
C GLY A 45 -1.81 23.53 7.09
N LYS A 46 -2.72 24.24 6.40
CA LYS A 46 -3.12 25.60 6.75
C LYS A 46 -4.63 25.70 7.07
N PRO A 47 -5.03 26.24 8.24
CA PRO A 47 -6.42 26.51 8.55
C PRO A 47 -6.99 27.50 7.52
N ARG A 48 -8.12 27.17 6.91
CA ARG A 48 -8.76 28.02 5.90
C ARG A 48 -10.00 28.74 6.42
N GLY A 49 -10.48 28.40 7.62
CA GLY A 49 -11.67 28.98 8.24
C GLY A 49 -11.64 30.50 8.28
N LEU A 50 -10.48 31.11 8.58
CA LEU A 50 -10.36 32.56 8.59
C LEU A 50 -10.45 33.16 7.18
N ASP A 51 -9.89 32.50 6.17
CA ASP A 51 -9.70 33.04 4.82
C ASP A 51 -10.82 32.72 3.83
N GLU A 52 -11.56 31.63 4.04
CA GLU A 52 -12.68 31.26 3.18
C GLU A 52 -13.97 31.98 3.57
N ASP A 53 -14.70 32.43 2.55
CA ASP A 53 -16.02 33.02 2.68
C ASP A 53 -17.07 31.90 2.78
N LEU A 54 -17.74 31.82 3.92
CA LEU A 54 -18.67 30.74 4.26
C LEU A 54 -20.14 31.17 4.14
N LEU A 55 -20.42 32.43 3.78
CA LEU A 55 -21.78 32.96 3.69
C LEU A 55 -22.29 32.95 2.24
N PRO A 56 -23.53 32.47 1.99
CA PRO A 56 -24.15 32.59 0.67
C PRO A 56 -24.29 34.07 0.27
N GLY A 57 -23.60 34.50 -0.80
CA GLY A 57 -23.58 35.90 -1.25
C GLY A 57 -22.39 36.72 -0.76
N GLY A 58 -21.58 36.16 0.13
CA GLY A 58 -20.29 36.66 0.57
C GLY A 58 -20.29 37.49 1.86
N GLU A 59 -19.18 37.49 2.59
CA GLU A 59 -18.98 38.17 3.90
C GLU A 59 -19.27 39.67 3.82
N ILE A 60 -18.83 40.32 2.73
CA ILE A 60 -19.03 41.77 2.52
C ILE A 60 -20.52 42.11 2.36
N ASN A 61 -21.26 41.27 1.66
CA ASN A 61 -22.67 41.51 1.28
C ASN A 61 -23.67 40.84 2.22
N ALA A 62 -23.20 40.18 3.29
CA ALA A 62 -24.07 39.47 4.24
C ALA A 62 -25.19 40.38 4.75
N ASN A 63 -26.44 39.95 4.59
CA ASN A 63 -27.63 40.66 5.08
C ASN A 63 -28.71 39.66 5.50
N PRO A 64 -28.45 38.84 6.53
CA PRO A 64 -29.34 37.75 6.90
C PRO A 64 -30.58 38.24 7.66
N THR A 65 -31.66 37.46 7.60
CA THR A 65 -32.87 37.67 8.42
C THR A 65 -33.01 36.60 9.50
N GLU A 66 -33.75 36.91 10.57
CA GLU A 66 -34.10 35.92 11.59
C GLU A 66 -34.78 34.69 10.96
N ASN A 67 -34.41 33.50 11.40
CA ASN A 67 -34.86 32.20 10.88
C ASN A 67 -34.50 31.95 9.40
N GLN A 68 -33.60 32.74 8.80
CA GLN A 68 -33.07 32.42 7.47
C GLN A 68 -32.31 31.11 7.53
N LYS A 69 -32.84 30.10 6.83
CA LYS A 69 -32.25 28.77 6.78
C LYS A 69 -30.86 28.82 6.16
N ALA A 70 -29.91 28.24 6.87
CA ALA A 70 -28.57 27.98 6.37
C ALA A 70 -28.15 26.60 6.87
N THR A 71 -27.29 25.94 6.10
CA THR A 71 -26.71 24.66 6.49
C THR A 71 -25.25 24.65 6.13
N ALA A 72 -24.43 24.07 6.98
CA ALA A 72 -23.00 23.94 6.74
C ALA A 72 -22.62 22.47 6.66
N THR A 73 -21.96 22.08 5.57
CA THR A 73 -21.43 20.73 5.40
C THR A 73 -19.99 20.69 5.89
N PHE A 74 -19.79 20.02 7.01
CA PHE A 74 -18.49 19.68 7.58
C PHE A 74 -17.94 18.49 6.81
N LYS A 75 -17.13 18.79 5.80
CA LYS A 75 -16.55 17.78 4.94
C LYS A 75 -15.55 16.95 5.73
N ALA A 76 -15.61 15.65 5.58
CA ALA A 76 -14.56 14.76 5.98
C ALA A 76 -13.35 15.03 5.07
N ASP A 77 -12.21 15.49 5.61
CA ASP A 77 -10.97 15.63 4.84
C ASP A 77 -10.42 14.24 4.49
N LYS A 78 -10.88 13.71 3.36
CA LYS A 78 -10.54 12.37 2.85
C LYS A 78 -9.05 12.22 2.50
N ALA A 79 -8.23 13.27 2.61
CA ALA A 79 -6.78 13.29 2.34
C ALA A 79 -5.91 13.37 3.62
N ARG A 80 -6.41 13.92 4.74
CA ARG A 80 -5.77 13.79 6.07
C ARG A 80 -6.30 12.63 6.90
N LEU A 81 -7.55 12.23 6.63
CA LEU A 81 -8.11 10.94 7.03
C LEU A 81 -7.38 9.76 6.38
N ILE A 82 -6.23 9.97 5.72
CA ILE A 82 -5.32 8.99 5.12
C ILE A 82 -4.12 8.73 6.07
N ALA A 83 -3.73 9.60 7.02
CA ALA A 83 -2.62 9.28 7.94
C ALA A 83 -3.11 8.63 9.27
N GLY A 84 -2.71 7.38 9.54
CA GLY A 84 -2.93 6.50 10.72
C GLY A 84 -3.82 6.88 11.94
N ILE A 85 -4.69 5.92 12.30
CA ILE A 85 -5.35 5.61 13.59
C ILE A 85 -6.54 6.51 13.99
N GLY A 86 -7.75 6.01 13.76
CA GLY A 86 -8.98 6.50 14.42
C GLY A 86 -9.33 7.97 14.14
N SER A 87 -8.60 8.59 13.22
CA SER A 87 -8.66 10.01 12.95
C SER A 87 -10.01 10.33 12.35
N THR A 88 -10.76 11.15 13.06
CA THR A 88 -11.86 11.90 12.51
C THR A 88 -11.30 13.12 11.80
N ASN A 89 -12.12 13.88 11.08
CA ASN A 89 -11.75 15.28 10.90
C ASN A 89 -11.63 15.96 12.29
N GLU A 90 -11.16 17.19 12.30
CA GLU A 90 -10.99 18.00 13.51
C GLU A 90 -12.25 18.09 14.41
N TRP A 91 -13.43 17.68 13.92
CA TRP A 91 -14.72 17.65 14.63
C TRP A 91 -15.22 16.28 15.09
N GLY A 92 -14.43 15.21 15.00
CA GLY A 92 -14.94 13.90 15.41
C GLY A 92 -15.79 13.16 14.36
N PHE A 93 -15.89 13.65 13.11
CA PHE A 93 -16.69 13.03 12.05
C PHE A 93 -15.87 12.23 11.05
N LYS A 94 -16.46 11.12 10.58
CA LYS A 94 -15.87 10.20 9.58
C LYS A 94 -16.48 10.34 8.18
N GLU A 95 -17.58 11.07 8.09
CA GLU A 95 -18.33 11.35 6.88
C GLU A 95 -18.72 12.82 6.86
N ASP A 96 -19.08 13.32 5.68
CA ASP A 96 -19.59 14.67 5.54
C ASP A 96 -20.86 14.78 6.37
N LYS A 97 -20.86 15.63 7.39
CA LYS A 97 -22.04 15.92 8.19
C LYS A 97 -22.54 17.32 7.89
N THR A 98 -23.84 17.44 7.70
CA THR A 98 -24.47 18.75 7.49
C THR A 98 -25.20 19.14 8.76
N PHE A 99 -24.89 20.32 9.28
CA PHE A 99 -25.52 20.88 10.46
C PHE A 99 -26.39 22.07 10.08
N ASP A 100 -27.43 22.30 10.88
CA ASP A 100 -28.24 23.49 10.79
C ASP A 100 -27.41 24.70 11.26
N ALA A 101 -27.26 25.68 10.39
CA ALA A 101 -26.57 26.94 10.67
C ALA A 101 -27.55 28.13 10.57
N THR A 102 -28.86 27.88 10.67
CA THR A 102 -29.92 28.89 10.58
C THR A 102 -29.65 30.10 11.47
N TRP A 103 -29.84 31.29 10.91
CA TRP A 103 -29.65 32.55 11.63
C TRP A 103 -30.69 32.74 12.73
N LYS A 104 -30.25 33.01 13.95
CA LYS A 104 -31.12 33.17 15.13
C LYS A 104 -30.72 34.39 15.94
N VAL A 105 -31.72 35.13 16.45
CA VAL A 105 -31.48 36.25 17.35
C VAL A 105 -31.15 35.71 18.73
N HIS A 106 -30.09 36.23 19.32
CA HIS A 106 -29.64 35.91 20.68
C HIS A 106 -29.41 37.20 21.46
N SER A 107 -29.97 37.25 22.67
CA SER A 107 -29.75 38.30 23.64
C SER A 107 -29.02 37.71 24.84
N PHE A 108 -27.82 38.23 25.13
CA PHE A 108 -26.95 37.71 26.18
C PHE A 108 -27.05 38.55 27.45
N LYS A 109 -26.89 37.92 28.62
CA LYS A 109 -26.93 38.61 29.93
C LYS A 109 -25.55 39.06 30.42
N LYS A 110 -24.49 38.62 29.75
CA LYS A 110 -23.09 38.90 30.09
C LYS A 110 -22.41 39.50 28.87
N ASN A 111 -21.41 40.34 29.11
CA ASN A 111 -20.63 41.02 28.08
C ASN A 111 -19.61 40.11 27.37
N ILE A 112 -19.10 39.09 28.07
CA ILE A 112 -18.36 37.98 27.48
C ILE A 112 -19.39 36.93 27.03
N ILE A 113 -19.44 36.71 25.72
CA ILE A 113 -20.34 35.74 25.08
C ILE A 113 -19.55 34.45 24.88
N GLU A 114 -19.81 33.47 25.75
CA GLU A 114 -19.31 32.09 25.63
C GLU A 114 -20.25 31.31 24.70
N LEU A 115 -19.67 30.63 23.72
CA LEU A 115 -20.35 29.82 22.71
C LEU A 115 -19.97 28.34 22.82
N ASP A 116 -19.34 27.92 23.91
CA ASP A 116 -19.14 26.51 24.21
C ASP A 116 -20.51 25.81 24.25
N GLN A 117 -20.59 24.62 23.64
CA GLN A 117 -21.81 23.86 23.47
C GLN A 117 -22.88 24.49 22.55
N PHE A 118 -22.62 25.65 21.92
CA PHE A 118 -23.54 26.31 20.99
C PHE A 118 -23.96 25.40 19.82
N ALA A 119 -23.03 24.55 19.37
CA ALA A 119 -23.11 23.82 18.11
C ALA A 119 -23.03 22.28 18.26
N GLN A 120 -23.33 21.74 19.46
CA GLN A 120 -23.20 20.32 19.77
C GLN A 120 -23.81 19.41 18.68
N PRO A 121 -23.09 18.37 18.22
CA PRO A 121 -21.87 17.80 18.80
C PRO A 121 -20.54 18.46 18.38
N ILE A 122 -20.58 19.61 17.69
CA ILE A 122 -19.37 20.37 17.33
C ILE A 122 -19.06 21.34 18.46
N ASP A 123 -17.88 21.21 19.05
CA ASP A 123 -17.42 22.05 20.17
C ASP A 123 -16.07 22.72 19.90
N ASP A 124 -15.30 22.24 18.91
CA ASP A 124 -13.99 22.75 18.53
C ASP A 124 -13.90 22.98 17.02
N HIS A 125 -12.90 23.73 16.55
CA HIS A 125 -12.54 23.90 15.14
C HIS A 125 -13.63 24.48 14.24
N PHE A 126 -14.58 25.27 14.73
CA PHE A 126 -15.69 25.78 13.90
C PHE A 126 -15.68 27.30 13.76
N VAL A 127 -16.51 27.79 12.85
CA VAL A 127 -16.68 29.22 12.58
C VAL A 127 -18.10 29.64 12.94
N VAL A 128 -18.22 30.77 13.63
CA VAL A 128 -19.50 31.45 13.90
C VAL A 128 -19.44 32.85 13.32
N TYR A 129 -20.54 33.25 12.67
CA TYR A 129 -20.79 34.62 12.29
C TYR A 129 -21.78 35.25 13.27
N ALA A 130 -21.44 36.46 13.74
CA ALA A 130 -22.28 37.31 14.54
C ALA A 130 -22.50 38.63 13.81
N ILE A 131 -23.76 39.00 13.57
CA ILE A 131 -24.09 40.25 12.90
C ILE A 131 -25.07 41.06 13.73
N THR A 132 -24.93 42.38 13.69
CA THR A 132 -25.89 43.32 14.27
C THR A 132 -25.88 44.63 13.48
N TRP A 133 -26.91 45.44 13.67
CA TRP A 133 -27.07 46.73 13.02
C TRP A 133 -27.05 47.84 14.07
N ILE A 134 -26.07 48.73 13.96
CA ILE A 134 -25.87 49.86 14.85
C ILE A 134 -26.47 51.09 14.21
N GLU A 135 -27.60 51.55 14.74
CA GLU A 135 -28.14 52.86 14.39
C GLU A 135 -27.38 53.94 15.15
N ALA A 136 -26.74 54.88 14.44
CA ALA A 136 -26.04 56.01 15.03
C ALA A 136 -26.75 57.33 14.69
N GLN A 137 -26.92 58.22 15.68
CA GLN A 137 -27.59 59.51 15.48
C GLN A 137 -26.70 60.59 14.83
N LYS A 138 -25.43 60.27 14.56
CA LYS A 138 -24.48 61.14 13.88
C LYS A 138 -23.31 60.34 13.33
N ASP A 139 -22.63 60.94 12.36
CA ASP A 139 -21.28 60.51 12.00
C ASP A 139 -20.39 60.69 13.24
N GLN A 140 -19.78 59.61 13.71
CA GLN A 140 -18.90 59.67 14.87
C GLN A 140 -17.77 58.66 14.77
N ASP A 141 -16.60 59.09 15.21
CA ASP A 141 -15.46 58.19 15.38
C ASP A 141 -15.62 57.42 16.67
N VAL A 142 -15.49 56.11 16.56
CA VAL A 142 -15.65 55.16 17.66
C VAL A 142 -14.47 54.22 17.72
N LYS A 143 -14.30 53.60 18.87
CA LYS A 143 -13.44 52.44 19.06
C LYS A 143 -14.31 51.20 19.11
N VAL A 144 -14.04 50.27 18.19
CA VAL A 144 -14.59 48.92 18.22
C VAL A 144 -13.61 48.04 18.97
N ARG A 145 -13.97 47.69 20.21
CA ARG A 145 -13.14 46.94 21.15
C ARG A 145 -13.58 45.49 21.15
N VAL A 146 -12.71 44.61 20.69
CA VAL A 146 -13.00 43.20 20.41
C VAL A 146 -12.17 42.31 21.32
N GLY A 147 -12.81 41.34 21.94
CA GLY A 147 -12.19 40.12 22.46
C GLY A 147 -12.76 38.93 21.70
N SER A 148 -11.92 37.99 21.30
CA SER A 148 -12.35 36.73 20.68
C SER A 148 -11.48 35.59 21.19
N ASP A 149 -12.06 34.41 21.33
CA ASP A 149 -11.28 33.18 21.37
C ASP A 149 -10.72 32.90 19.97
N ASP A 150 -9.42 32.61 19.89
CA ASP A 150 -8.65 32.37 18.66
C ASP A 150 -8.80 33.43 17.55
N ASP A 151 -9.23 33.09 16.33
CA ASP A 151 -9.12 34.02 15.21
C ASP A 151 -10.39 34.84 15.02
N HIS A 152 -10.27 36.09 14.53
CA HIS A 152 -11.44 36.85 14.08
C HIS A 152 -11.20 37.72 12.85
N LYS A 153 -12.30 38.03 12.17
CA LYS A 153 -12.40 39.13 11.21
C LYS A 153 -13.63 39.96 11.56
N ILE A 154 -13.50 41.27 11.51
CA ILE A 154 -14.60 42.18 11.81
C ILE A 154 -14.74 43.24 10.72
N TRP A 155 -15.97 43.42 10.24
CA TRP A 155 -16.33 44.37 9.20
C TRP A 155 -17.36 45.36 9.71
N LEU A 156 -17.21 46.61 9.30
CA LEU A 156 -18.20 47.66 9.47
C LEU A 156 -18.58 48.18 8.09
N ASN A 157 -19.87 48.15 7.75
CA ASN A 157 -20.40 48.59 6.45
C ASN A 157 -19.70 47.94 5.24
N GLY A 158 -19.29 46.67 5.38
CA GLY A 158 -18.59 45.91 4.34
C GLY A 158 -17.08 46.21 4.23
N GLN A 159 -16.55 47.18 5.00
CA GLN A 159 -15.12 47.44 5.12
C GLN A 159 -14.53 46.60 6.25
N LEU A 160 -13.44 45.87 5.97
CA LEU A 160 -12.69 45.12 6.98
C LEU A 160 -11.99 46.11 7.93
N LEU A 161 -12.39 46.12 9.20
CA LEU A 161 -11.76 46.93 10.25
C LEU A 161 -10.49 46.25 10.77
N GLY A 162 -10.53 44.92 10.90
CA GLY A 162 -9.46 44.17 11.52
C GLY A 162 -9.53 42.68 11.26
N ARG A 163 -8.36 42.05 11.28
CA ARG A 163 -8.18 40.59 11.20
C ARG A 163 -7.09 40.18 12.16
N VAL A 164 -7.37 39.14 12.93
CA VAL A 164 -6.41 38.50 13.83
C VAL A 164 -6.34 37.02 13.49
N ASN A 165 -5.11 36.52 13.41
CA ASN A 165 -4.80 35.09 13.27
C ASN A 165 -3.85 34.71 14.41
N SER A 166 -4.41 34.47 15.60
CA SER A 166 -3.66 34.13 16.81
C SER A 166 -4.49 33.20 17.68
N SER A 167 -3.83 32.53 18.63
CA SER A 167 -4.52 31.68 19.61
C SER A 167 -4.50 32.36 20.97
N GLN A 168 -5.67 32.83 21.42
CA GLN A 168 -5.86 33.57 22.66
C GLN A 168 -7.30 33.45 23.13
N GLY A 169 -7.55 33.54 24.44
CA GLY A 169 -8.90 33.54 25.00
C GLY A 169 -9.64 34.88 24.85
N ILE A 170 -10.92 34.88 25.25
CA ILE A 170 -11.80 36.05 25.23
C ILE A 170 -11.36 37.07 26.29
N VAL A 171 -10.47 37.97 25.90
CA VAL A 171 -10.06 39.11 26.73
C VAL A 171 -10.76 40.36 26.19
N PRO A 172 -11.62 41.03 26.98
CA PRO A 172 -12.17 42.32 26.58
C PRO A 172 -11.07 43.32 26.24
N ASP A 173 -11.27 44.10 25.19
CA ASP A 173 -10.36 45.17 24.73
C ASP A 173 -9.01 44.70 24.21
N ASN A 174 -8.85 43.40 23.99
CA ASN A 174 -7.61 42.82 23.48
C ASN A 174 -7.25 43.38 22.09
N PHE A 175 -8.25 43.70 21.28
CA PHE A 175 -8.09 44.36 20.00
C PHE A 175 -8.98 45.60 19.92
N ILE A 176 -8.41 46.72 19.50
CA ILE A 176 -9.14 47.99 19.41
C ILE A 176 -8.95 48.52 18.00
N TYR A 177 -10.06 48.67 17.29
CA TYR A 177 -10.08 49.22 15.94
C TYR A 177 -10.72 50.59 15.96
N ASP A 178 -10.00 51.59 15.44
CA ASP A 178 -10.60 52.88 15.14
C ASP A 178 -11.55 52.69 13.95
N ALA A 179 -12.79 53.11 14.13
CA ALA A 179 -13.82 53.03 13.12
C ALA A 179 -14.65 54.31 13.11
N LYS A 180 -15.40 54.50 12.03
CA LYS A 180 -16.34 55.61 11.92
C LYS A 180 -17.74 55.04 11.70
N LEU A 181 -18.63 55.28 12.64
CA LEU A 181 -20.06 55.07 12.42
C LEU A 181 -20.56 56.21 11.53
N GLN A 182 -21.32 55.84 10.50
CA GLN A 182 -22.05 56.77 9.68
C GLN A 182 -23.39 57.06 10.34
N HIS A 183 -23.90 58.28 10.21
CA HIS A 183 -25.27 58.59 10.64
C HIS A 183 -26.27 57.61 9.98
N GLY A 184 -27.19 57.06 10.78
CA GLY A 184 -28.12 56.01 10.36
C GLY A 184 -27.58 54.61 10.66
N VAL A 185 -28.00 53.63 9.87
CA VAL A 185 -27.76 52.21 10.13
C VAL A 185 -26.38 51.77 9.65
N ASN A 186 -25.59 51.19 10.55
CA ASN A 186 -24.29 50.61 10.27
C ASN A 186 -24.33 49.10 10.49
N LYS A 187 -23.87 48.33 9.51
CA LYS A 187 -23.82 46.87 9.60
C LYS A 187 -22.49 46.42 10.20
N LEU A 188 -22.52 45.80 11.36
CA LEU A 188 -21.34 45.20 12.00
C LEU A 188 -21.40 43.69 11.87
N LEU A 189 -20.43 43.09 11.17
CA LEU A 189 -20.27 41.65 11.03
C LEU A 189 -18.98 41.22 11.71
N LEU A 190 -19.07 40.23 12.58
CA LEU A 190 -17.95 39.55 13.21
C LEU A 190 -17.94 38.09 12.77
N LYS A 191 -16.77 37.59 12.41
CA LYS A 191 -16.48 36.18 12.21
C LYS A 191 -15.50 35.75 13.29
N VAL A 192 -15.84 34.71 14.03
CA VAL A 192 -14.97 34.06 15.01
C VAL A 192 -14.65 32.67 14.49
N VAL A 193 -13.36 32.32 14.47
CA VAL A 193 -12.90 30.98 14.10
C VAL A 193 -12.24 30.38 15.33
N ASP A 194 -12.93 29.41 15.89
CA ASP A 194 -12.45 28.62 17.00
C ASP A 194 -11.47 27.55 16.50
N ARG A 195 -10.41 27.31 17.27
CA ARG A 195 -9.47 26.22 17.06
C ARG A 195 -9.75 25.12 18.07
N THR A 196 -9.44 25.33 19.35
CA THR A 196 -9.54 24.28 20.37
C THR A 196 -9.83 24.84 21.75
N HIS A 197 -10.63 24.09 22.51
CA HIS A 197 -11.10 24.30 23.88
C HIS A 197 -12.28 25.25 24.01
N GLY A 198 -12.08 26.55 23.78
CA GLY A 198 -13.06 27.59 24.08
C GLY A 198 -13.47 28.33 22.81
N CYS A 199 -14.75 28.71 22.73
CA CYS A 199 -15.25 29.55 21.65
C CYS A 199 -16.08 30.70 22.22
N GLY A 200 -15.84 31.91 21.72
CA GLY A 200 -16.69 33.05 22.05
C GLY A 200 -16.07 34.39 21.71
N PHE A 201 -16.79 35.46 22.08
CA PHE A 201 -16.35 36.82 21.81
C PHE A 201 -16.99 37.86 22.73
N CYS A 202 -16.49 39.08 22.67
CA CYS A 202 -17.14 40.27 23.17
C CYS A 202 -16.81 41.45 22.25
N VAL A 203 -17.78 42.32 22.00
CA VAL A 203 -17.54 43.56 21.25
C VAL A 203 -18.18 44.72 21.98
N ALA A 204 -17.38 45.75 22.25
CA ALA A 204 -17.84 47.02 22.77
C ALA A 204 -17.64 48.16 21.76
N ILE A 205 -18.57 49.10 21.77
CA ILE A 205 -18.51 50.33 20.98
C ILE A 205 -18.42 51.50 21.95
N THR A 206 -17.30 52.21 21.89
CA THR A 206 -17.04 53.37 22.74
C THR A 206 -16.61 54.56 21.92
N ASP A 207 -16.72 55.75 22.51
CA ASP A 207 -16.07 56.94 21.96
C ASP A 207 -14.53 56.82 22.04
N ARG A 208 -13.83 57.84 21.55
CA ARG A 208 -12.36 57.89 21.54
C ARG A 208 -11.74 57.84 22.95
N ASP A 209 -12.48 58.28 23.97
CA ASP A 209 -12.06 58.29 25.37
C ASP A 209 -12.38 56.96 26.09
N GLY A 210 -12.97 56.00 25.38
CA GLY A 210 -13.30 54.67 25.92
C GLY A 210 -14.61 54.62 26.70
N LYS A 211 -15.47 55.66 26.60
CA LYS A 211 -16.80 55.67 27.22
C LYS A 211 -17.86 55.10 26.28
N PRO A 212 -18.89 54.39 26.78
CA PRO A 212 -19.98 53.86 25.95
C PRO A 212 -20.68 54.96 25.14
N CYS A 213 -20.87 54.73 23.84
CA CYS A 213 -21.63 55.65 22.98
C CYS A 213 -23.10 55.70 23.44
N GLN A 214 -23.59 56.89 23.78
CA GLN A 214 -24.96 57.11 24.30
C GLN A 214 -25.99 57.39 23.20
N ASP A 215 -25.53 57.67 21.98
CA ASP A 215 -26.33 58.09 20.83
C ASP A 215 -26.36 57.02 19.73
N ILE A 216 -26.24 55.75 20.14
CA ILE A 216 -26.40 54.60 19.26
C ILE A 216 -27.45 53.64 19.79
N THR A 217 -28.04 52.86 18.90
CA THR A 217 -29.04 51.84 19.22
C THR A 217 -28.70 50.55 18.48
N ILE A 218 -28.79 49.41 19.16
CA ILE A 218 -28.47 48.10 18.60
C ILE A 218 -29.75 47.42 18.12
N HIS A 219 -29.72 46.99 16.87
CA HIS A 219 -30.79 46.24 16.23
C HIS A 219 -30.25 44.87 15.84
N PRO A 220 -30.66 43.76 16.48
CA PRO A 220 -30.25 42.43 16.08
C PRO A 220 -30.86 42.00 14.73
N GLN A 221 -31.82 42.75 14.19
CA GLN A 221 -32.37 42.55 12.85
C GLN A 221 -32.19 43.81 12.03
N ASN A 222 -31.98 43.67 10.72
CA ASN A 222 -31.80 44.81 9.85
C ASN A 222 -33.06 45.71 9.82
N PRO A 223 -33.02 46.92 10.40
CA PRO A 223 -34.19 47.81 10.38
C PRO A 223 -34.52 48.31 8.96
N LEU A 224 -33.58 48.24 8.01
CA LEU A 224 -33.78 48.59 6.60
C LEU A 224 -34.61 47.56 5.83
N ALA A 225 -34.73 46.32 6.32
CA ALA A 225 -35.46 45.27 5.62
C ALA A 225 -36.97 45.56 5.54
N LYS A 226 -37.50 46.33 6.50
CA LYS A 226 -38.89 46.80 6.45
C LYS A 226 -39.03 47.83 5.32
N HIS A 227 -40.03 47.63 4.47
CA HIS A 227 -40.32 48.49 3.33
C HIS A 227 -39.20 48.56 2.27
N ASP A 228 -38.23 47.63 2.26
CA ASP A 228 -37.07 47.66 1.34
C ASP A 228 -36.38 49.04 1.34
N ALA A 229 -36.15 49.57 2.54
CA ALA A 229 -35.62 50.91 2.74
C ALA A 229 -34.10 50.96 2.53
N GLN A 230 -33.61 52.10 2.05
CA GLN A 230 -32.18 52.37 1.86
C GLN A 230 -31.59 53.23 2.98
N ALA A 231 -32.44 53.93 3.76
CA ALA A 231 -32.03 54.64 4.97
C ALA A 231 -33.03 54.43 6.09
N TYR A 232 -32.55 54.46 7.33
CA TYR A 232 -33.38 54.38 8.53
C TYR A 232 -32.78 55.21 9.67
N ASN A 233 -33.63 55.93 10.39
CA ASN A 233 -33.27 56.68 11.61
C ASN A 233 -34.53 57.00 12.44
N ASN A 234 -34.48 56.79 13.75
CA ASN A 234 -35.53 57.08 14.73
C ASN A 234 -36.93 56.55 14.34
N GLY A 235 -37.00 55.31 13.85
CA GLY A 235 -38.27 54.69 13.42
C GLY A 235 -38.75 55.09 12.02
N TYR A 236 -38.11 56.08 11.39
CA TYR A 236 -38.35 56.45 10.01
C TYR A 236 -37.48 55.61 9.07
N SER A 237 -38.09 55.03 8.04
CA SER A 237 -37.40 54.31 6.96
C SER A 237 -37.66 55.00 5.63
N ALA A 238 -36.70 55.01 4.69
CA ALA A 238 -36.89 55.66 3.39
C ALA A 238 -36.37 54.86 2.21
N GLN A 239 -37.10 54.93 1.11
CA GLN A 239 -36.68 54.56 -0.24
C GLN A 239 -36.25 55.80 -1.02
N PHE A 240 -35.20 55.65 -1.81
CA PHE A 240 -34.53 56.65 -2.63
C PHE A 240 -34.35 56.10 -4.05
N ASN A 241 -35.27 56.45 -4.95
CA ASN A 241 -35.31 55.93 -6.32
C ASN A 241 -34.84 56.98 -7.33
N TRP A 242 -33.84 56.66 -8.13
CA TRP A 242 -33.36 57.52 -9.21
C TRP A 242 -34.13 57.27 -10.49
N GLN A 243 -34.44 58.33 -11.24
CA GLN A 243 -35.15 58.20 -12.53
C GLN A 243 -34.29 57.49 -13.61
N LYS A 244 -32.97 57.61 -13.53
CA LYS A 244 -32.01 56.99 -14.46
C LYS A 244 -30.80 56.47 -13.70
N THR A 245 -30.26 55.33 -14.13
CA THR A 245 -28.98 54.76 -13.66
C THR A 245 -28.22 54.19 -14.87
N PRO A 246 -26.87 54.19 -14.89
CA PRO A 246 -25.96 54.73 -13.86
C PRO A 246 -26.03 56.26 -13.76
N LEU A 247 -25.64 56.79 -12.60
CA LEU A 247 -25.66 58.23 -12.33
C LEU A 247 -24.41 58.86 -12.96
N PHE A 248 -24.62 59.97 -13.66
CA PHE A 248 -23.54 60.74 -14.27
C PHE A 248 -23.51 62.15 -13.70
N THR A 249 -22.35 62.78 -13.76
CA THR A 249 -22.14 64.17 -13.32
C THR A 249 -22.76 65.20 -14.26
N THR A 250 -23.26 64.76 -15.41
CA THR A 250 -23.85 65.58 -16.48
C THR A 250 -25.29 65.13 -16.74
N GLY A 251 -26.20 66.09 -16.94
CA GLY A 251 -27.64 65.85 -17.14
C GLY A 251 -28.49 66.02 -15.88
N GLU A 252 -29.80 66.16 -16.05
CA GLU A 252 -30.76 66.30 -14.94
C GLU A 252 -30.92 64.94 -14.22
N ASN A 253 -30.55 64.89 -12.93
CA ASN A 253 -30.80 63.72 -12.07
C ASN A 253 -31.98 64.03 -11.14
N THR A 254 -33.03 63.22 -11.22
CA THR A 254 -34.22 63.34 -10.36
C THR A 254 -34.26 62.17 -9.38
N LEU A 255 -34.48 62.50 -8.10
CA LEU A 255 -34.58 61.57 -6.99
C LEU A 255 -36.00 61.54 -6.43
N LYS A 256 -36.59 60.36 -6.35
CA LYS A 256 -37.87 60.09 -5.69
C LYS A 256 -37.59 59.58 -4.29
N ILE A 257 -38.15 60.24 -3.28
CA ILE A 257 -38.00 59.87 -1.86
C ILE A 257 -39.37 59.45 -1.32
N LYS A 258 -39.41 58.29 -0.67
CA LYS A 258 -40.61 57.74 -0.02
C LYS A 258 -40.26 57.35 1.40
N VAL A 259 -40.85 58.01 2.39
CA VAL A 259 -40.54 57.80 3.82
C VAL A 259 -41.70 57.08 4.49
N PHE A 260 -41.42 56.12 5.36
CA PHE A 260 -42.39 55.36 6.12
C PHE A 260 -42.10 55.46 7.62
N ASN A 261 -43.14 55.68 8.41
CA ASN A 261 -43.17 55.55 9.86
C ASN A 261 -44.54 54.96 10.26
N GLN A 262 -44.54 53.98 11.18
CA GLN A 262 -45.76 53.27 11.60
C GLN A 262 -46.55 54.04 12.66
N ASP A 263 -45.86 54.85 13.46
CA ASP A 263 -46.45 55.58 14.60
C ASP A 263 -46.80 57.03 14.25
N ASN A 264 -46.19 57.58 13.19
CA ASN A 264 -46.46 58.93 12.70
C ASN A 264 -46.88 58.96 11.21
N PRO A 265 -48.17 59.17 10.89
CA PRO A 265 -48.66 59.12 9.51
C PRO A 265 -48.39 60.40 8.68
N SER A 266 -47.96 61.52 9.28
CA SER A 266 -47.78 62.81 8.58
C SER A 266 -46.60 63.64 9.09
N PHE A 267 -45.72 64.06 8.18
CA PHE A 267 -44.49 64.80 8.48
C PHE A 267 -44.06 65.64 7.26
N LYS A 268 -43.03 66.48 7.38
CA LYS A 268 -42.42 67.17 6.23
C LYS A 268 -41.10 66.49 5.85
N ILE A 269 -40.82 66.35 4.55
CA ILE A 269 -39.50 65.98 4.04
C ILE A 269 -38.82 67.24 3.53
N ARG A 270 -37.69 67.60 4.15
CA ARG A 270 -36.78 68.63 3.67
C ARG A 270 -35.62 67.97 2.93
N PHE A 271 -35.42 68.37 1.69
CA PHE A 271 -34.30 67.93 0.86
C PHE A 271 -33.67 69.15 0.17
N ASN A 272 -32.38 69.39 0.41
CA ASN A 272 -31.72 70.65 0.10
C ASN A 272 -32.53 71.85 0.65
N ALA A 273 -32.88 72.82 -0.21
CA ALA A 273 -33.67 74.00 0.16
C ALA A 273 -35.21 73.79 0.05
N SER A 274 -35.66 72.60 -0.35
CA SER A 274 -37.09 72.32 -0.59
C SER A 274 -37.71 71.54 0.56
N GLU A 275 -38.84 72.02 1.08
CA GLU A 275 -39.68 71.31 2.04
C GLU A 275 -41.00 70.92 1.40
N LYS A 276 -41.42 69.67 1.61
CA LYS A 276 -42.70 69.17 1.10
C LYS A 276 -43.41 68.39 2.20
N GLN A 277 -44.69 68.66 2.40
CA GLN A 277 -45.55 67.85 3.28
C GLN A 277 -45.68 66.45 2.68
N ALA A 278 -45.52 65.42 3.50
CA ALA A 278 -45.58 64.02 3.11
C ALA A 278 -46.44 63.21 4.09
N GLN A 279 -47.14 62.22 3.56
CA GLN A 279 -47.72 61.14 4.34
C GLN A 279 -46.79 59.92 4.35
N SER A 280 -46.89 59.09 5.39
CA SER A 280 -46.16 57.81 5.45
C SER A 280 -46.46 56.98 4.19
N GLY A 281 -45.42 56.65 3.44
CA GLY A 281 -45.51 55.94 2.15
C GLY A 281 -45.87 56.80 0.95
N GLN A 282 -45.91 58.14 1.04
CA GLN A 282 -46.05 59.03 -0.12
C GLN A 282 -44.69 59.24 -0.82
N GLU A 283 -44.67 59.15 -2.15
CA GLU A 283 -43.46 59.42 -2.95
C GLU A 283 -43.40 60.89 -3.38
N LEU A 284 -42.24 61.52 -3.22
CA LEU A 284 -41.98 62.92 -3.60
C LEU A 284 -40.70 63.04 -4.43
N GLU A 285 -40.75 63.86 -5.47
CA GLU A 285 -39.63 64.08 -6.39
C GLU A 285 -38.81 65.32 -6.03
N PHE A 286 -37.48 65.20 -6.13
CA PHE A 286 -36.52 66.26 -5.89
C PHE A 286 -35.44 66.24 -6.98
N PRO A 287 -35.10 67.40 -7.59
CA PRO A 287 -33.93 67.50 -8.45
C PRO A 287 -32.64 67.42 -7.63
N VAL A 288 -31.61 66.78 -8.17
CA VAL A 288 -30.31 66.61 -7.50
C VAL A 288 -29.15 66.86 -8.46
N ASP A 289 -28.22 67.72 -8.05
CA ASP A 289 -26.95 67.89 -8.74
C ASP A 289 -25.88 66.96 -8.13
N LEU A 290 -25.28 66.10 -8.96
CA LEU A 290 -24.33 65.07 -8.52
C LEU A 290 -22.89 65.41 -8.92
N LYS A 291 -21.96 65.31 -7.97
CA LYS A 291 -20.51 65.45 -8.19
C LYS A 291 -19.85 64.13 -8.58
N LEU A 292 -18.72 64.20 -9.29
CA LEU A 292 -17.96 63.01 -9.70
C LEU A 292 -17.49 62.21 -8.47
N GLY A 293 -17.70 60.90 -8.51
CA GLY A 293 -17.30 59.97 -7.45
C GLY A 293 -18.39 59.75 -6.42
N LYS A 294 -17.97 59.24 -5.25
CA LYS A 294 -18.88 58.90 -4.14
C LYS A 294 -19.33 60.18 -3.42
N GLN A 295 -20.63 60.34 -3.20
CA GLN A 295 -21.21 61.40 -2.37
C GLN A 295 -22.41 60.87 -1.58
N THR A 296 -22.79 61.56 -0.51
CA THR A 296 -23.95 61.21 0.32
C THR A 296 -25.09 62.18 0.04
N ILE A 297 -26.28 61.62 -0.14
CA ILE A 297 -27.52 62.37 -0.34
C ILE A 297 -28.35 62.27 0.93
N GLN A 298 -28.86 63.40 1.43
CA GLN A 298 -29.50 63.51 2.74
C GLN A 298 -30.88 64.17 2.64
N ALA A 299 -31.88 63.56 3.25
CA ALA A 299 -33.21 64.10 3.49
C ALA A 299 -33.47 64.21 4.99
N GLN A 300 -34.06 65.31 5.43
CA GLN A 300 -34.47 65.54 6.81
C GLN A 300 -35.98 65.34 6.93
N VAL A 301 -36.43 64.66 7.98
CA VAL A 301 -37.85 64.51 8.32
C VAL A 301 -38.16 65.43 9.49
N LEU A 302 -39.19 66.26 9.36
CA LEU A 302 -39.62 67.22 10.37
C LEU A 302 -41.01 66.88 10.89
N GLU A 303 -41.15 66.88 12.21
CA GLU A 303 -42.43 66.84 12.92
C GLU A 303 -42.74 68.26 13.43
N GLY A 304 -43.67 68.95 12.76
CA GLY A 304 -43.83 70.39 12.96
C GLY A 304 -42.58 71.15 12.50
N GLU A 305 -41.89 71.81 13.45
CA GLU A 305 -40.61 72.50 13.24
C GLU A 305 -39.40 71.73 13.79
N ASN A 306 -39.64 70.59 14.47
CA ASN A 306 -38.58 69.80 15.09
C ASN A 306 -38.01 68.77 14.11
N LEU A 307 -36.69 68.63 14.09
CA LEU A 307 -36.00 67.58 13.32
C LEU A 307 -36.25 66.22 13.98
N ALA A 308 -37.00 65.35 13.32
CA ALA A 308 -37.39 64.04 13.84
C ALA A 308 -36.43 62.93 13.37
N ALA A 309 -35.98 62.98 12.12
CA ALA A 309 -35.00 62.03 11.60
C ALA A 309 -34.16 62.62 10.46
N VAL A 310 -33.00 62.03 10.22
CA VAL A 310 -32.15 62.32 9.07
C VAL A 310 -31.90 61.02 8.31
N LEU A 311 -32.30 60.98 7.04
CA LEU A 311 -32.25 59.80 6.19
C LEU A 311 -31.26 60.06 5.06
N GLN A 312 -30.22 59.23 4.96
CA GLN A 312 -29.13 59.44 4.00
C GLN A 312 -28.72 58.17 3.28
N ILE A 313 -28.31 58.31 2.02
CA ILE A 313 -27.79 57.22 1.18
C ILE A 313 -26.50 57.62 0.45
N PRO A 314 -25.53 56.70 0.29
CA PRO A 314 -24.39 56.93 -0.58
C PRO A 314 -24.79 56.72 -2.05
N VAL A 315 -24.28 57.58 -2.94
CA VAL A 315 -24.41 57.43 -4.39
C VAL A 315 -23.07 57.66 -5.08
N VAL A 316 -22.85 56.99 -6.20
CA VAL A 316 -21.64 57.15 -7.02
C VAL A 316 -22.05 57.70 -8.38
N ALA A 317 -21.54 58.87 -8.74
CA ALA A 317 -21.69 59.38 -10.08
C ALA A 317 -20.41 59.16 -10.88
N TYR A 318 -20.54 58.67 -12.10
CA TYR A 318 -19.43 58.35 -12.98
C TYR A 318 -19.13 59.49 -13.96
N SER A 319 -17.90 59.51 -14.46
CA SER A 319 -17.55 60.23 -15.68
C SER A 319 -17.69 59.25 -16.84
N GLU A 320 -18.52 59.59 -17.81
CA GLU A 320 -18.72 58.80 -19.01
C GLU A 320 -17.40 58.61 -19.80
N GLU A 321 -16.53 59.62 -19.76
CA GLU A 321 -15.22 59.59 -20.43
C GLU A 321 -14.24 58.60 -19.78
N GLN A 322 -14.20 58.51 -18.44
CA GLN A 322 -13.27 57.63 -17.74
C GLN A 322 -13.61 56.14 -17.96
N LEU A 323 -14.89 55.78 -17.89
CA LEU A 323 -15.36 54.41 -18.15
C LEU A 323 -15.03 53.94 -19.57
N GLN A 324 -15.15 54.82 -20.56
CA GLN A 324 -14.78 54.50 -21.94
C GLN A 324 -13.28 54.18 -22.09
N LYS A 325 -12.42 54.84 -21.29
CA LYS A 325 -10.97 54.61 -21.32
C LYS A 325 -10.57 53.25 -20.74
N GLU A 326 -11.16 52.84 -19.61
CA GLU A 326 -10.86 51.55 -18.96
C GLU A 326 -11.31 50.36 -19.80
N ASN A 327 -12.52 50.42 -20.38
CA ASN A 327 -13.01 49.38 -21.27
C ASN A 327 -12.08 49.16 -22.47
N LYS A 328 -11.48 50.24 -22.98
CA LYS A 328 -10.51 50.17 -24.08
C LYS A 328 -9.22 49.44 -23.70
N GLU A 329 -8.80 49.50 -22.44
CA GLU A 329 -7.59 48.82 -21.96
C GLU A 329 -7.82 47.32 -21.69
N LEU A 330 -8.95 46.95 -21.09
CA LEU A 330 -9.32 45.54 -20.93
C LEU A 330 -9.47 44.83 -22.28
N GLN A 331 -10.07 45.50 -23.26
CA GLN A 331 -10.18 44.96 -24.61
C GLN A 331 -8.79 44.69 -25.22
N ARG A 332 -7.80 45.56 -25.01
CA ARG A 332 -6.42 45.33 -25.48
C ARG A 332 -5.78 44.08 -24.87
N GLN A 333 -6.06 43.76 -23.60
CA GLN A 333 -5.51 42.57 -22.93
C GLN A 333 -6.15 41.28 -23.47
N ILE A 334 -7.47 41.27 -23.67
CA ILE A 334 -8.19 40.16 -24.31
C ILE A 334 -7.64 39.94 -25.72
N ASP A 335 -7.51 41.01 -26.50
CA ASP A 335 -6.96 40.95 -27.85
C ASP A 335 -5.52 40.39 -27.86
N ALA A 336 -4.72 40.67 -26.84
CA ALA A 336 -3.36 40.14 -26.71
C ALA A 336 -3.34 38.62 -26.45
N LEU A 337 -4.23 38.11 -25.58
CA LEU A 337 -4.37 36.68 -25.32
C LEU A 337 -4.96 35.94 -26.52
N ASP A 338 -5.97 36.51 -27.17
CA ASP A 338 -6.58 35.94 -28.38
C ASP A 338 -5.59 35.88 -29.55
N LYS A 339 -4.60 36.79 -29.60
CA LYS A 339 -3.48 36.69 -30.55
C LYS A 339 -2.52 35.55 -30.22
N GLN A 340 -2.33 35.19 -28.96
CA GLN A 340 -1.40 34.12 -28.54
C GLN A 340 -2.03 32.72 -28.61
N LEU A 341 -3.33 32.59 -28.35
CA LEU A 341 -4.03 31.30 -28.28
C LEU A 341 -3.89 30.44 -29.56
N PRO A 342 -4.00 30.98 -30.79
CA PRO A 342 -3.79 30.21 -32.01
C PRO A 342 -2.40 29.60 -32.08
N GLN A 343 -1.37 30.35 -31.66
CA GLN A 343 0.01 29.89 -31.64
C GLN A 343 0.22 28.78 -30.60
N LEU A 344 -0.33 28.93 -29.38
CA LEU A 344 -0.27 27.88 -28.36
C LEU A 344 -0.99 26.59 -28.78
N LYS A 345 -2.17 26.69 -29.43
CA LYS A 345 -2.87 25.54 -30.01
C LYS A 345 -2.02 24.85 -31.07
N LYS A 346 -1.40 25.63 -31.97
CA LYS A 346 -0.48 25.12 -33.00
C LYS A 346 0.74 24.42 -32.39
N ASP A 347 1.30 24.98 -31.32
CA ASP A 347 2.45 24.40 -30.62
C ASP A 347 2.08 23.10 -29.90
N LEU A 348 0.90 23.02 -29.28
CA LEU A 348 0.36 21.79 -28.71
C LEU A 348 0.17 20.70 -29.77
N ASP A 349 -0.42 21.04 -30.91
CA ASP A 349 -0.62 20.08 -32.00
C ASP A 349 0.71 19.62 -32.62
N LYS A 350 1.68 20.53 -32.76
CA LYS A 350 3.05 20.20 -33.16
C LYS A 350 3.71 19.26 -32.15
N ALA A 351 3.56 19.50 -30.85
CA ALA A 351 4.09 18.65 -29.79
C ALA A 351 3.44 17.25 -29.80
N LYS A 352 2.11 17.17 -29.97
CA LYS A 352 1.38 15.90 -30.11
C LYS A 352 1.87 15.10 -31.32
N LYS A 353 2.02 15.75 -32.48
CA LYS A 353 2.54 15.11 -33.70
C LYS A 353 3.96 14.58 -33.49
N ARG A 354 4.85 15.40 -32.92
CA ARG A 354 6.24 15.00 -32.60
C ARG A 354 6.27 13.81 -31.62
N SER A 355 5.41 13.80 -30.61
CA SER A 355 5.29 12.68 -29.65
C SER A 355 4.83 11.40 -30.35
N ALA A 356 3.84 11.47 -31.23
CA ALA A 356 3.35 10.32 -32.00
C ALA A 356 4.43 9.76 -32.94
N GLU A 357 5.16 10.63 -33.65
CA GLU A 357 6.28 10.25 -34.50
C GLU A 357 7.41 9.58 -33.70
N ALA A 358 7.78 10.14 -32.55
CA ALA A 358 8.79 9.56 -31.67
C ALA A 358 8.36 8.17 -31.14
N LYS A 359 7.09 8.01 -30.73
CA LYS A 359 6.54 6.70 -30.31
C LYS A 359 6.60 5.67 -31.44
N LYS A 360 6.29 6.06 -32.67
CA LYS A 360 6.39 5.19 -33.85
C LYS A 360 7.83 4.80 -34.14
N ALA A 361 8.76 5.76 -34.13
CA ALA A 361 10.18 5.51 -34.34
C ALA A 361 10.76 4.56 -33.28
N LEU A 362 10.38 4.74 -32.00
CA LEU A 362 10.79 3.86 -30.91
C LEU A 362 10.28 2.42 -31.12
N LEU A 363 9.03 2.25 -31.56
CA LEU A 363 8.48 0.91 -31.83
C LEU A 363 9.20 0.21 -32.98
N GLU A 364 9.55 0.95 -34.05
CA GLU A 364 10.35 0.40 -35.16
C GLU A 364 11.78 0.04 -34.71
N ALA A 365 12.38 0.85 -33.84
CA ALA A 365 13.69 0.53 -33.25
C ALA A 365 13.65 -0.78 -32.44
N PHE A 366 12.59 -1.04 -31.68
CA PHE A 366 12.39 -2.32 -31.00
C PHE A 366 12.27 -3.49 -31.97
N LYS A 367 11.45 -3.34 -33.04
CA LYS A 367 11.29 -4.40 -34.05
C LYS A 367 12.60 -4.72 -34.76
N GLU A 368 13.38 -3.69 -35.09
CA GLU A 368 14.69 -3.83 -35.70
C GLU A 368 15.67 -4.53 -34.75
N ARG A 369 15.64 -4.20 -33.46
CA ARG A 369 16.45 -4.89 -32.44
C ARG A 369 16.09 -6.38 -32.36
N GLU A 370 14.81 -6.72 -32.29
CA GLU A 370 14.39 -8.12 -32.29
C GLU A 370 14.79 -8.85 -33.57
N ARG A 371 14.80 -8.17 -34.73
CA ARG A 371 15.28 -8.74 -35.99
C ARG A 371 16.78 -9.05 -35.92
N LYS A 372 17.60 -8.13 -35.40
CA LYS A 372 19.03 -8.35 -35.20
C LYS A 372 19.32 -9.55 -34.31
N TYR A 373 18.56 -9.72 -33.22
CA TYR A 373 18.70 -10.90 -32.35
C TYR A 373 18.31 -12.21 -33.06
N ARG A 374 17.26 -12.19 -33.89
CA ARG A 374 16.92 -13.35 -34.73
C ARG A 374 18.03 -13.70 -35.72
N THR A 375 18.70 -12.70 -36.32
CA THR A 375 19.84 -12.93 -37.21
C THR A 375 21.03 -13.54 -36.46
N ILE A 376 21.34 -13.04 -35.26
CA ILE A 376 22.39 -13.61 -34.39
C ILE A 376 22.08 -15.07 -34.07
N ARG A 377 20.86 -15.36 -33.60
CA ARG A 377 20.40 -16.73 -33.33
C ARG A 377 20.52 -17.61 -34.56
N ALA A 378 20.01 -17.18 -35.72
CA ALA A 378 20.02 -17.96 -36.95
C ALA A 378 21.45 -18.31 -37.40
N LYS A 379 22.40 -17.37 -37.24
CA LYS A 379 23.83 -17.63 -37.49
C LYS A 379 24.37 -18.68 -36.52
N ALA A 380 24.09 -18.54 -35.23
CA ALA A 380 24.57 -19.45 -34.20
C ALA A 380 24.02 -20.88 -34.38
N THR A 381 22.78 -21.03 -34.85
CA THR A 381 22.16 -22.36 -35.02
C THR A 381 22.58 -23.11 -36.28
N LYS A 382 23.28 -22.46 -37.24
CA LYS A 382 23.60 -23.06 -38.56
C LYS A 382 24.42 -24.35 -38.42
N ASN A 383 25.36 -24.38 -37.48
CA ASN A 383 26.25 -25.51 -37.23
C ASN A 383 26.02 -26.14 -35.84
N ALA A 384 24.92 -25.79 -35.17
CA ALA A 384 24.64 -26.30 -33.84
C ALA A 384 24.00 -27.70 -33.89
N ASN A 385 24.19 -28.50 -32.83
CA ASN A 385 23.58 -29.83 -32.75
C ASN A 385 22.05 -29.73 -32.74
N LYS A 386 21.39 -30.60 -33.50
CA LYS A 386 19.93 -30.67 -33.54
C LYS A 386 19.41 -31.59 -32.43
N SER A 387 18.18 -31.31 -31.98
CA SER A 387 17.46 -32.17 -31.06
C SER A 387 17.33 -33.58 -31.64
N ILE A 388 17.64 -34.57 -30.80
CA ILE A 388 17.38 -35.99 -31.05
C ILE A 388 16.13 -36.44 -30.31
N ASP A 389 15.71 -37.67 -30.56
CA ASP A 389 14.57 -38.29 -29.91
C ASP A 389 14.87 -39.75 -29.62
N GLU A 390 15.54 -40.03 -28.51
CA GLU A 390 15.91 -41.38 -28.07
C GLU A 390 15.30 -41.70 -26.70
N PRO A 391 14.86 -42.94 -26.43
CA PRO A 391 14.44 -43.31 -25.09
C PRO A 391 15.64 -43.24 -24.12
N MET A 392 15.42 -42.73 -22.90
CA MET A 392 16.44 -42.84 -21.87
C MET A 392 16.65 -44.32 -21.47
N PRO A 393 17.91 -44.75 -21.28
CA PRO A 393 18.18 -46.11 -20.82
C PRO A 393 17.65 -46.30 -19.40
N LYS A 394 16.98 -47.43 -19.17
CA LYS A 394 16.65 -47.88 -17.81
C LYS A 394 17.95 -48.25 -17.10
N ARG A 395 18.15 -47.74 -15.88
CA ARG A 395 19.34 -48.03 -15.10
C ARG A 395 18.99 -48.15 -13.62
N THR A 396 19.59 -49.14 -12.98
CA THR A 396 19.57 -49.25 -11.51
C THR A 396 20.79 -48.49 -10.99
N THR A 397 20.59 -47.58 -10.04
CA THR A 397 21.69 -46.82 -9.42
C THR A 397 21.61 -46.92 -7.91
N LYS A 398 22.70 -46.59 -7.23
CA LYS A 398 22.71 -46.48 -5.77
C LYS A 398 22.04 -45.20 -5.28
N ARG A 399 21.77 -44.24 -6.17
CA ARG A 399 21.15 -42.96 -5.80
C ARG A 399 19.66 -43.11 -5.54
N LYS A 400 19.26 -42.78 -4.31
CA LYS A 400 17.86 -42.71 -3.89
C LYS A 400 17.70 -41.58 -2.89
N LYS A 401 16.60 -40.83 -3.00
CA LYS A 401 16.32 -39.67 -2.14
C LYS A 401 14.95 -39.82 -1.49
N ILE A 402 14.88 -39.78 -0.16
CA ILE A 402 13.62 -39.88 0.60
C ILE A 402 13.37 -38.61 1.40
N CYS A 403 12.16 -38.05 1.29
CA CYS A 403 11.69 -36.96 2.12
C CYS A 403 11.27 -37.50 3.50
N ILE A 404 11.82 -36.90 4.56
CA ILE A 404 11.56 -37.28 5.96
C ILE A 404 10.82 -36.18 6.75
N ASN A 405 10.17 -35.27 6.04
CA ASN A 405 9.19 -34.34 6.59
C ASN A 405 8.06 -35.09 7.33
N GLY A 406 7.32 -34.36 8.16
CA GLY A 406 6.26 -34.92 9.01
C GLY A 406 6.66 -34.94 10.48
N SER A 407 6.28 -35.97 11.24
CA SER A 407 6.51 -36.04 12.68
C SER A 407 7.99 -36.11 13.06
N TRP A 408 8.40 -35.30 14.03
CA TRP A 408 9.70 -35.24 14.70
C TRP A 408 9.49 -35.05 16.20
N GLN A 409 10.52 -35.31 16.98
CA GLN A 409 10.53 -35.00 18.41
C GLN A 409 11.33 -33.71 18.65
N ILE A 410 10.86 -32.85 19.54
CA ILE A 410 11.45 -31.54 19.87
C ILE A 410 11.68 -31.38 21.37
N SER A 411 12.78 -30.74 21.79
CA SER A 411 13.12 -30.48 23.19
C SER A 411 13.96 -29.20 23.34
N PHE A 412 13.85 -28.48 24.46
CA PHE A 412 14.74 -27.34 24.78
C PHE A 412 15.87 -27.73 25.75
N ASP A 413 15.70 -28.81 26.52
CA ASP A 413 16.62 -29.24 27.60
C ASP A 413 17.12 -30.69 27.45
N LYS A 414 16.69 -31.41 26.40
CA LYS A 414 16.86 -32.85 26.16
C LYS A 414 16.23 -33.78 27.20
N LYS A 415 15.55 -33.26 28.22
CA LYS A 415 14.88 -34.04 29.26
C LYS A 415 13.44 -34.30 28.87
N GLU A 416 12.71 -33.25 28.51
CA GLU A 416 11.33 -33.34 28.06
C GLU A 416 11.26 -33.27 26.53
N TRP A 417 10.57 -34.22 25.91
CA TRP A 417 10.42 -34.31 24.46
C TRP A 417 8.94 -34.24 24.07
N PHE A 418 8.65 -33.44 23.04
CA PHE A 418 7.32 -33.24 22.50
C PHE A 418 7.27 -33.61 21.03
N GLU A 419 6.10 -33.91 20.48
CA GLU A 419 5.94 -34.10 19.05
C GLU A 419 5.84 -32.74 18.33
N THR A 420 6.46 -32.64 17.15
CA THR A 420 6.33 -31.51 16.24
C THR A 420 6.34 -32.00 14.79
N HIS A 421 5.96 -31.13 13.84
CA HIS A 421 6.00 -31.44 12.42
C HIS A 421 7.05 -30.55 11.75
N LEU A 422 7.94 -31.12 10.94
CA LEU A 422 8.94 -30.35 10.17
C LEU A 422 8.72 -30.51 8.66
N PRO A 423 9.03 -29.46 7.85
CA PRO A 423 9.51 -28.13 8.27
C PRO A 423 8.43 -27.33 9.00
N GLN A 424 8.84 -26.37 9.85
CA GLN A 424 7.96 -25.51 10.64
C GLN A 424 8.57 -24.12 10.78
N ILE A 425 7.71 -23.11 10.90
CA ILE A 425 8.11 -21.74 11.16
C ILE A 425 8.23 -21.52 12.68
N PHE A 426 9.39 -21.05 13.14
CA PHE A 426 9.62 -20.61 14.51
C PHE A 426 9.82 -19.09 14.54
N LYS A 427 9.21 -18.41 15.52
CA LYS A 427 9.35 -16.96 15.81
C LYS A 427 9.53 -16.75 17.31
N ASN A 428 9.84 -15.53 17.74
CA ASN A 428 9.87 -15.18 19.16
C ASN A 428 8.45 -15.09 19.76
N ASP A 429 8.38 -14.90 21.08
CA ASP A 429 7.11 -14.83 21.82
C ASP A 429 6.14 -13.77 21.26
N TRP A 430 6.64 -12.61 20.82
CA TRP A 430 5.81 -11.51 20.29
C TRP A 430 4.82 -11.97 19.21
N HIS A 431 5.21 -12.96 18.40
CA HIS A 431 4.42 -13.44 17.25
C HIS A 431 3.45 -14.57 17.55
N ARG A 432 3.43 -15.13 18.76
CA ARG A 432 2.70 -16.38 19.04
C ARG A 432 1.19 -16.30 18.76
N ILE A 433 0.56 -15.17 19.05
CA ILE A 433 -0.88 -14.94 18.77
C ILE A 433 -1.17 -14.72 17.26
N HIS A 434 -0.18 -14.26 16.51
CA HIS A 434 -0.27 -14.07 15.06
C HIS A 434 -0.06 -15.37 14.28
N MET A 435 0.57 -16.38 14.88
CA MET A 435 0.84 -17.67 14.24
C MET A 435 -0.11 -18.79 14.67
N TYR A 436 -0.53 -18.78 15.93
CA TYR A 436 -1.31 -19.86 16.54
C TYR A 436 -2.70 -19.36 16.97
N PRO A 437 -3.68 -20.26 17.20
CA PRO A 437 -5.02 -19.91 17.64
C PRO A 437 -5.06 -19.55 19.13
N LEU A 438 -4.42 -18.41 19.47
CA LEU A 438 -4.23 -17.94 20.83
C LEU A 438 -4.67 -16.48 21.01
N TYR A 439 -5.02 -16.13 22.24
CA TYR A 439 -5.19 -14.74 22.68
C TYR A 439 -4.37 -14.46 23.95
N LEU A 440 -4.03 -13.19 24.18
CA LEU A 440 -3.38 -12.75 25.41
C LEU A 440 -4.40 -12.73 26.56
N VAL A 441 -4.12 -13.43 27.65
CA VAL A 441 -5.01 -13.46 28.84
C VAL A 441 -5.19 -12.05 29.41
N LYS A 442 -4.10 -11.27 29.43
CA LYS A 442 -4.11 -9.84 29.78
C LYS A 442 -3.77 -8.99 28.56
N LYS A 443 -4.70 -8.12 28.16
CA LYS A 443 -4.51 -7.22 27.02
C LYS A 443 -3.29 -6.30 27.26
N GLY A 444 -2.44 -6.15 26.25
CA GLY A 444 -1.23 -5.32 26.29
C GLY A 444 0.01 -6.00 26.88
N GLU A 445 -0.13 -7.15 27.55
CA GLU A 445 1.00 -7.91 28.08
C GLU A 445 1.56 -8.86 27.00
N ILE A 446 2.27 -8.32 26.01
CA ILE A 446 2.70 -9.04 24.81
C ILE A 446 3.53 -10.30 25.14
N TYR A 447 4.23 -10.33 26.28
CA TYR A 447 5.02 -11.48 26.75
C TYR A 447 4.35 -12.29 27.88
N GLY A 448 3.11 -11.94 28.23
CA GLY A 448 2.35 -12.57 29.32
C GLY A 448 1.70 -13.91 28.94
N PRO A 449 0.87 -14.48 29.83
CA PRO A 449 0.19 -15.75 29.58
C PRO A 449 -0.77 -15.66 28.38
N VAL A 450 -0.89 -16.77 27.65
CA VAL A 450 -1.80 -16.96 26.53
C VAL A 450 -2.79 -18.08 26.81
N ALA A 451 -3.97 -17.98 26.21
CA ALA A 451 -4.97 -19.04 26.22
C ALA A 451 -5.47 -19.31 24.79
N SER A 452 -6.01 -20.51 24.58
CA SER A 452 -6.53 -20.94 23.29
C SER A 452 -7.83 -20.23 22.95
N LEU A 453 -8.00 -19.89 21.67
CA LEU A 453 -9.27 -19.34 21.17
C LEU A 453 -10.42 -20.32 21.45
N LYS A 454 -11.63 -19.78 21.62
CA LYS A 454 -12.86 -20.60 21.68
C LYS A 454 -12.94 -21.52 20.47
N GLY A 455 -13.26 -22.80 20.64
CA GLY A 455 -13.22 -23.83 19.60
C GLY A 455 -11.86 -24.49 19.40
N TRP A 456 -10.82 -24.02 20.08
CA TRP A 456 -9.47 -24.59 20.07
C TRP A 456 -9.06 -25.05 21.47
N GLU A 457 -10.03 -25.44 22.30
CA GLU A 457 -9.79 -25.95 23.66
C GLU A 457 -8.95 -27.23 23.66
N ASP A 458 -8.96 -27.98 22.55
CA ASP A 458 -8.11 -29.16 22.32
C ASP A 458 -6.65 -28.81 21.94
N PHE A 459 -6.39 -27.55 21.57
CA PHE A 459 -5.05 -27.06 21.28
C PHE A 459 -4.45 -26.43 22.54
N THR A 460 -3.28 -26.92 22.97
CA THR A 460 -2.48 -26.27 24.00
C THR A 460 -1.19 -25.75 23.36
N PHE A 461 -0.93 -24.45 23.48
CA PHE A 461 0.32 -23.88 22.99
C PHE A 461 1.49 -24.37 23.84
N ASN A 462 2.46 -25.01 23.20
CA ASN A 462 3.70 -25.37 23.85
C ASN A 462 4.70 -24.20 23.74
N PRO A 463 5.12 -23.58 24.87
CA PRO A 463 6.08 -22.48 24.88
C PRO A 463 7.44 -22.83 24.25
N ILE A 464 7.74 -24.11 24.04
CA ILE A 464 8.95 -24.55 23.34
C ILE A 464 9.09 -23.91 21.94
N PHE A 465 8.00 -23.61 21.24
CA PHE A 465 8.04 -23.05 19.88
C PHE A 465 8.63 -21.64 19.78
N THR A 466 8.88 -20.98 20.91
CA THR A 466 9.51 -19.65 20.97
C THR A 466 10.88 -19.67 21.67
N LYS A 467 11.30 -20.82 22.21
CA LYS A 467 12.60 -21.00 22.88
C LYS A 467 13.73 -21.19 21.86
N SER A 468 14.93 -20.83 22.27
CA SER A 468 16.19 -21.13 21.57
C SER A 468 17.28 -21.36 22.61
N PRO A 469 18.18 -22.35 22.44
CA PRO A 469 18.23 -23.33 21.34
C PRO A 469 17.12 -24.39 21.42
N LEU A 470 16.95 -25.14 20.33
CA LEU A 470 16.02 -26.27 20.21
C LEU A 470 16.75 -27.52 19.71
N TRP A 471 16.41 -28.67 20.28
CA TRP A 471 16.84 -29.99 19.84
C TRP A 471 15.71 -30.67 19.09
N PHE A 472 16.04 -31.24 17.93
CA PHE A 472 15.16 -32.10 17.15
C PHE A 472 15.74 -33.50 17.13
N LYS A 473 14.92 -34.55 17.22
CA LYS A 473 15.36 -35.92 16.99
C LYS A 473 14.39 -36.72 16.14
N LYS A 474 14.93 -37.68 15.40
CA LYS A 474 14.18 -38.66 14.62
C LYS A 474 14.96 -39.95 14.45
N THR A 475 14.28 -41.07 14.60
CA THR A 475 14.84 -42.38 14.25
C THR A 475 14.70 -42.58 12.74
N ILE A 476 15.79 -42.95 12.09
CA ILE A 476 15.88 -43.17 10.65
C ILE A 476 16.52 -44.53 10.36
N GLN A 477 16.08 -45.19 9.30
CA GLN A 477 16.64 -46.46 8.86
C GLN A 477 17.84 -46.21 7.96
N LEU A 478 19.02 -46.67 8.36
CA LEU A 478 20.26 -46.58 7.58
C LEU A 478 20.95 -47.94 7.50
N LYS A 479 21.97 -48.01 6.65
CA LYS A 479 22.81 -49.21 6.48
C LYS A 479 24.27 -48.83 6.61
N SER A 480 25.02 -49.63 7.34
CA SER A 480 26.46 -49.42 7.54
C SER A 480 27.19 -49.50 6.20
N GLY A 481 28.16 -48.61 6.00
CA GLY A 481 28.95 -48.50 4.77
C GLY A 481 28.26 -47.79 3.59
N GLU A 482 26.98 -47.42 3.68
CA GLU A 482 26.33 -46.62 2.64
C GLU A 482 26.78 -45.14 2.70
N THR A 483 26.96 -44.51 1.53
CA THR A 483 27.20 -43.07 1.46
C THR A 483 25.86 -42.33 1.48
N THR A 484 25.47 -41.84 2.66
CA THR A 484 24.19 -41.14 2.87
C THR A 484 24.42 -39.73 3.41
N ASP A 485 23.72 -38.75 2.83
CA ASP A 485 23.71 -37.36 3.29
C ASP A 485 22.34 -36.99 3.86
N PHE A 486 22.33 -36.27 4.99
CA PHE A 486 21.21 -35.43 5.39
C PHE A 486 21.17 -34.18 4.52
N ILE A 487 19.98 -33.79 4.07
CA ILE A 487 19.75 -32.56 3.30
C ILE A 487 18.61 -31.77 3.92
N CYS A 488 18.81 -30.47 4.13
CA CYS A 488 17.73 -29.52 4.39
C CYS A 488 17.78 -28.40 3.36
N GLU A 489 16.67 -28.13 2.68
CA GLU A 489 16.63 -27.13 1.59
C GLU A 489 16.85 -25.68 2.08
N ASN A 490 16.61 -25.40 3.36
CA ASN A 490 16.99 -24.14 3.99
C ASN A 490 17.03 -24.27 5.53
N ILE A 491 18.08 -23.73 6.15
CA ILE A 491 18.21 -23.58 7.60
C ILE A 491 18.53 -22.10 7.90
N ASP A 492 17.76 -21.48 8.78
CA ASP A 492 18.12 -20.20 9.41
C ASP A 492 18.48 -20.45 10.88
N GLY A 493 19.77 -20.36 11.19
CA GLY A 493 20.30 -20.71 12.49
C GLY A 493 21.74 -21.19 12.47
N LYS A 494 22.27 -21.42 13.68
CA LYS A 494 23.37 -22.36 13.88
C LYS A 494 22.77 -23.76 14.09
N ALA A 495 23.11 -24.73 13.26
CA ALA A 495 22.66 -26.12 13.41
C ALA A 495 23.85 -27.04 13.70
N GLU A 496 23.74 -27.88 14.72
CA GLU A 496 24.76 -28.87 15.13
C GLU A 496 24.13 -30.26 15.02
N PHE A 497 24.78 -31.18 14.30
CA PHE A 497 24.22 -32.48 13.92
C PHE A 497 24.91 -33.63 14.66
N PHE A 498 24.11 -34.60 15.09
CA PHE A 498 24.58 -35.79 15.79
C PHE A 498 23.91 -37.04 15.24
N LEU A 499 24.67 -38.12 15.08
CA LEU A 499 24.14 -39.46 14.76
C LEU A 499 24.57 -40.45 15.85
N ASN A 500 23.59 -41.11 16.45
CA ASN A 500 23.81 -42.06 17.54
C ASN A 500 24.65 -41.45 18.69
N GLY A 501 24.42 -40.17 19.00
CA GLY A 501 25.14 -39.41 20.02
C GLY A 501 26.49 -38.80 19.58
N ASN A 502 27.01 -39.16 18.40
CA ASN A 502 28.29 -38.63 17.90
C ASN A 502 28.08 -37.40 17.02
N PRO A 503 28.86 -36.31 17.19
CA PRO A 503 28.79 -35.15 16.30
C PRO A 503 29.24 -35.52 14.88
N ILE A 504 28.50 -35.06 13.87
CA ILE A 504 28.77 -35.37 12.44
C ILE A 504 28.96 -34.13 11.55
N GLY A 505 28.65 -32.94 12.05
CA GLY A 505 28.84 -31.68 11.32
C GLY A 505 28.00 -30.54 11.89
N ASP A 506 28.21 -29.34 11.34
CA ASP A 506 27.45 -28.15 11.69
C ASP A 506 27.16 -27.26 10.47
N TYR A 507 26.30 -26.26 10.70
CA TYR A 507 25.97 -25.23 9.74
C TYR A 507 25.74 -23.90 10.46
N TYR A 508 26.10 -22.80 9.81
CA TYR A 508 25.87 -21.44 10.27
C TYR A 508 25.51 -20.56 9.08
N GLY A 509 24.27 -20.06 9.04
CA GLY A 509 23.73 -19.28 7.93
C GLY A 509 22.22 -19.07 8.01
N HIS A 510 21.66 -18.46 6.97
CA HIS A 510 20.22 -18.19 6.82
C HIS A 510 19.65 -18.53 5.43
N ILE A 511 20.49 -19.03 4.51
CA ILE A 511 20.07 -19.38 3.16
C ILE A 511 20.92 -20.50 2.55
N GLY A 512 20.30 -21.29 1.68
CA GLY A 512 20.95 -22.32 0.87
C GLY A 512 20.62 -23.75 1.28
N ILE A 513 20.93 -24.68 0.37
CA ILE A 513 20.71 -26.12 0.57
C ILE A 513 21.86 -26.67 1.43
N VAL A 514 21.54 -27.10 2.64
CA VAL A 514 22.50 -27.66 3.60
C VAL A 514 22.61 -29.17 3.41
N ARG A 515 23.85 -29.68 3.30
CA ARG A 515 24.15 -31.11 3.16
C ARG A 515 25.15 -31.55 4.23
N ILE A 516 24.81 -32.55 5.03
CA ILE A 516 25.65 -33.10 6.10
C ILE A 516 25.83 -34.60 5.88
N PRO A 517 27.07 -35.09 5.65
CA PRO A 517 27.33 -36.52 5.57
C PRO A 517 26.97 -37.26 6.86
N LEU A 518 26.23 -38.35 6.74
CA LEU A 518 25.93 -39.24 7.87
C LEU A 518 27.07 -40.24 8.04
N VAL A 519 27.99 -39.97 8.96
CA VAL A 519 29.08 -40.89 9.32
C VAL A 519 28.70 -41.75 10.52
N ASN A 520 29.40 -42.87 10.74
CA ASN A 520 29.15 -43.80 11.86
C ASN A 520 27.75 -44.42 11.87
N GLN A 521 27.23 -44.78 10.69
CA GLN A 521 25.94 -45.44 10.51
C GLN A 521 26.02 -46.91 10.97
N LYS A 522 24.97 -47.38 11.65
CA LYS A 522 24.74 -48.81 11.93
C LYS A 522 23.58 -49.35 11.08
N ASP A 523 23.51 -50.66 10.93
CA ASP A 523 22.38 -51.30 10.25
C ASP A 523 21.08 -51.11 11.08
N GLY A 524 20.01 -50.69 10.40
CA GLY A 524 18.70 -50.47 11.01
C GLY A 524 18.52 -49.08 11.61
N ASP A 525 17.93 -49.01 12.79
CA ASP A 525 17.56 -47.77 13.49
C ASP A 525 18.77 -46.93 13.87
N ASN A 526 18.84 -45.69 13.37
CA ASN A 526 19.82 -44.70 13.77
C ASN A 526 19.11 -43.48 14.35
N LEU A 527 19.62 -42.92 15.44
CA LEU A 527 19.07 -41.71 16.04
C LEU A 527 19.78 -40.48 15.48
N LEU A 528 19.07 -39.70 14.68
CA LEU A 528 19.53 -38.39 14.22
C LEU A 528 19.05 -37.32 15.20
N GLU A 529 19.97 -36.52 15.74
CA GLU A 529 19.67 -35.35 16.57
C GLU A 529 20.25 -34.09 15.92
N ILE A 530 19.52 -32.98 16.02
CA ILE A 530 19.91 -31.68 15.46
C ILE A 530 19.62 -30.61 16.50
N LYS A 531 20.64 -29.89 16.96
CA LYS A 531 20.48 -28.71 17.80
C LYS A 531 20.50 -27.47 16.93
N VAL A 532 19.42 -26.69 16.93
CA VAL A 532 19.31 -25.43 16.20
C VAL A 532 19.26 -24.26 17.18
N THR A 533 20.16 -23.32 17.03
CA THR A 533 20.21 -22.08 17.81
C THR A 533 19.83 -20.93 16.90
N ARG A 534 18.86 -20.12 17.33
CA ARG A 534 18.49 -18.88 16.65
C ARG A 534 19.69 -17.96 16.62
N LEU A 535 19.96 -17.36 15.46
CA LEU A 535 20.91 -16.26 15.35
C LEU A 535 20.32 -15.03 16.09
N GLU A 536 21.05 -14.46 17.06
CA GLU A 536 20.62 -13.35 17.96
C GLU A 536 19.86 -12.21 17.22
N PRO A 537 18.88 -11.54 17.90
CA PRO A 537 17.85 -10.72 17.27
C PRO A 537 18.37 -9.37 16.71
N HIS A 538 17.55 -8.77 15.83
CA HIS A 538 17.99 -8.39 14.49
C HIS A 538 17.75 -6.94 14.09
N GLU A 539 18.55 -6.51 13.12
CA GLU A 539 18.34 -5.40 12.18
C GLU A 539 16.96 -5.46 11.48
N PHE A 540 16.33 -6.65 11.39
CA PHE A 540 14.97 -6.89 10.82
C PHE A 540 13.81 -6.86 11.83
N GLY A 541 14.04 -6.30 13.02
CA GLY A 541 13.00 -6.15 14.03
C GLY A 541 12.45 -7.48 14.57
N PRO A 542 11.29 -7.46 15.26
CA PRO A 542 10.74 -8.62 15.94
C PRO A 542 10.26 -9.76 15.01
N ASN A 543 10.24 -9.57 13.69
CA ASN A 543 9.54 -10.43 12.70
C ASN A 543 10.33 -11.64 12.19
N ARG A 544 11.61 -11.78 12.56
CA ARG A 544 12.49 -12.80 12.01
C ARG A 544 12.06 -14.23 12.33
N VAL A 545 12.01 -15.05 11.29
CA VAL A 545 11.86 -16.49 11.34
C VAL A 545 13.18 -17.24 11.42
N TRP A 546 13.15 -18.44 12.00
CA TRP A 546 14.35 -19.29 12.11
C TRP A 546 13.97 -20.78 12.13
N GLY A 547 14.98 -21.66 12.12
CA GLY A 547 14.83 -23.11 12.25
C GLY A 547 15.09 -23.90 10.95
N LEU A 548 14.63 -25.15 10.94
CA LEU A 548 14.65 -26.05 9.78
C LEU A 548 13.47 -25.70 8.86
N ARG A 549 13.70 -24.79 7.91
CA ARG A 549 12.68 -24.10 7.11
C ARG A 549 12.33 -24.80 5.80
N GLY A 550 13.28 -25.51 5.21
CA GLY A 550 13.09 -26.23 3.95
C GLY A 550 12.77 -27.72 4.12
N ASN A 551 12.42 -28.39 3.03
CA ASN A 551 12.21 -29.84 3.03
C ASN A 551 13.48 -30.58 3.47
N ILE A 552 13.26 -31.66 4.22
CA ILE A 552 14.31 -32.49 4.80
C ILE A 552 14.35 -33.83 4.07
N PHE A 553 15.54 -34.24 3.65
CA PHE A 553 15.75 -35.49 2.93
C PHE A 553 16.93 -36.29 3.48
N LEU A 554 16.90 -37.58 3.20
CA LEU A 554 18.09 -38.44 3.17
C LEU A 554 18.37 -38.80 1.72
N GLU A 555 19.62 -38.67 1.30
CA GLU A 555 20.07 -39.07 -0.04
C GLU A 555 21.21 -40.07 0.09
N THR A 556 20.95 -41.32 -0.28
CA THR A 556 21.97 -42.36 -0.42
C THR A 556 22.49 -42.33 -1.86
N LYS A 557 23.79 -42.53 -2.05
CA LYS A 557 24.48 -42.50 -3.35
C LYS A 557 25.71 -43.40 -3.35
N ALA A 558 26.36 -43.56 -4.50
CA ALA A 558 27.63 -44.27 -4.60
C ALA A 558 28.79 -43.45 -3.97
N PRO A 559 29.89 -44.08 -3.52
CA PRO A 559 31.06 -43.36 -3.00
C PRO A 559 31.66 -42.38 -4.02
N LEU A 560 31.71 -42.76 -5.29
CA LEU A 560 31.97 -41.87 -6.42
C LEU A 560 30.64 -41.36 -6.96
N HIS A 561 30.37 -40.06 -6.83
CA HIS A 561 29.07 -39.50 -7.17
C HIS A 561 29.17 -38.05 -7.67
N VAL A 562 28.12 -37.62 -8.37
CA VAL A 562 27.89 -36.23 -8.71
C VAL A 562 27.47 -35.47 -7.46
N ALA A 563 28.25 -34.47 -7.09
CA ALA A 563 28.01 -33.61 -5.93
C ALA A 563 27.12 -32.41 -6.28
N ASP A 564 27.36 -31.81 -7.45
CA ASP A 564 26.69 -30.59 -7.88
C ASP A 564 26.76 -30.41 -9.41
N VAL A 565 25.77 -29.73 -9.98
CA VAL A 565 25.66 -29.47 -11.41
C VAL A 565 25.14 -28.05 -11.64
N TRP A 566 25.79 -27.31 -12.52
CA TRP A 566 25.33 -26.01 -13.00
C TRP A 566 25.18 -26.01 -14.52
N VAL A 567 24.01 -25.60 -15.00
CA VAL A 567 23.69 -25.49 -16.43
C VAL A 567 23.47 -24.03 -16.79
N LYS A 568 24.22 -23.53 -17.76
CA LYS A 568 24.08 -22.19 -18.32
C LYS A 568 23.74 -22.26 -19.80
N THR A 569 22.77 -21.45 -20.24
CA THR A 569 22.31 -21.46 -21.63
C THR A 569 22.38 -20.07 -22.25
N SER A 570 22.70 -19.98 -23.55
CA SER A 570 22.55 -18.74 -24.32
C SER A 570 21.66 -18.99 -25.52
N TRP A 571 20.57 -18.24 -25.59
CA TRP A 571 19.68 -18.26 -26.74
C TRP A 571 20.37 -17.63 -27.95
N ARG A 572 20.97 -16.45 -27.81
CA ARG A 572 21.65 -15.73 -28.90
C ARG A 572 22.75 -16.59 -29.51
N ASN A 573 23.53 -17.29 -28.68
CA ASN A 573 24.69 -18.06 -29.12
C ASN A 573 24.42 -19.56 -29.33
N ALA A 574 23.21 -20.04 -29.04
CA ALA A 574 22.83 -21.45 -29.16
C ALA A 574 23.71 -22.41 -28.37
N THR A 575 24.21 -21.99 -27.20
CA THR A 575 25.11 -22.79 -26.36
C THR A 575 24.42 -23.35 -25.12
N VAL A 576 24.91 -24.50 -24.67
CA VAL A 576 24.70 -25.07 -23.34
C VAL A 576 26.07 -25.33 -22.75
N SER A 577 26.33 -24.73 -21.60
CA SER A 577 27.56 -24.89 -20.82
C SER A 577 27.21 -25.58 -19.51
N VAL A 578 27.90 -26.66 -19.19
CA VAL A 578 27.67 -27.47 -18.00
C VAL A 578 28.92 -27.50 -17.16
N GLN A 579 28.80 -27.19 -15.87
CA GLN A 579 29.82 -27.45 -14.87
C GLN A 579 29.32 -28.55 -13.93
N THR A 580 30.11 -29.60 -13.75
CA THR A 580 29.77 -30.76 -12.91
C THR A 580 30.86 -30.96 -11.87
N GLU A 581 30.48 -30.99 -10.59
CA GLU A 581 31.35 -31.37 -9.49
C GLU A 581 31.14 -32.86 -9.17
N ILE A 582 32.22 -33.63 -9.16
CA ILE A 582 32.22 -35.07 -8.87
C ILE A 582 33.07 -35.29 -7.64
N GLN A 583 32.52 -35.97 -6.64
CA GLN A 583 33.19 -36.25 -5.38
C GLN A 583 33.52 -37.74 -5.27
N ASN A 584 34.75 -38.03 -4.86
CA ASN A 584 35.20 -39.38 -4.51
C ASN A 584 35.30 -39.50 -2.98
N ARG A 585 34.35 -40.20 -2.36
CA ARG A 585 34.37 -40.52 -0.91
C ARG A 585 34.90 -41.93 -0.60
N SER A 586 35.44 -42.64 -1.59
CA SER A 586 36.14 -43.89 -1.35
C SER A 586 37.57 -43.63 -0.84
N ASN A 587 38.24 -44.70 -0.40
CA ASN A 587 39.63 -44.70 0.02
C ASN A 587 40.63 -44.91 -1.13
N GLU A 588 40.16 -45.02 -2.37
CA GLU A 588 40.98 -45.29 -3.55
C GLU A 588 40.81 -44.18 -4.59
N THR A 589 41.84 -43.94 -5.39
CA THR A 589 41.71 -43.10 -6.59
C THR A 589 40.72 -43.74 -7.56
N LYS A 590 39.83 -42.93 -8.14
CA LYS A 590 38.81 -43.38 -9.09
C LYS A 590 38.92 -42.61 -10.40
N HIS A 591 38.73 -43.32 -11.52
CA HIS A 591 38.56 -42.72 -12.83
C HIS A 591 37.07 -42.61 -13.13
N ALA A 592 36.53 -41.40 -13.11
CA ALA A 592 35.14 -41.15 -13.39
C ALA A 592 34.92 -40.98 -14.90
N LYS A 593 34.21 -41.92 -15.52
CA LYS A 593 33.65 -41.76 -16.87
C LYS A 593 32.33 -41.01 -16.77
N ILE A 594 32.22 -39.86 -17.43
CA ILE A 594 31.09 -38.93 -17.30
C ILE A 594 30.30 -38.94 -18.59
N THR A 595 29.08 -39.49 -18.54
CA THR A 595 28.13 -39.46 -19.65
C THR A 595 27.02 -38.48 -19.34
N GLN A 596 26.82 -37.49 -20.22
CA GLN A 596 25.84 -36.43 -20.01
C GLN A 596 24.89 -36.31 -21.18
N TYR A 597 23.61 -36.13 -20.87
CA TYR A 597 22.58 -35.85 -21.86
C TYR A 597 21.41 -35.07 -21.27
N ILE A 598 20.80 -34.24 -22.11
CA ILE A 598 19.62 -33.46 -21.76
C ILE A 598 18.38 -34.26 -22.16
N ALA A 599 17.44 -34.43 -21.24
CA ALA A 599 16.22 -35.18 -21.42
C ALA A 599 14.95 -34.34 -21.19
N GLU A 600 13.88 -34.73 -21.86
CA GLU A 600 12.52 -34.20 -21.70
C GLU A 600 11.57 -35.41 -21.67
N ASN A 601 10.80 -35.56 -20.58
CA ASN A 601 9.80 -36.63 -20.45
C ASN A 601 10.36 -38.05 -20.71
N GLY A 602 11.51 -38.37 -20.10
CA GLY A 602 12.15 -39.69 -20.25
C GLY A 602 12.80 -39.93 -21.61
N ARG A 603 12.94 -38.87 -22.44
CA ARG A 603 13.52 -38.96 -23.78
C ARG A 603 14.68 -38.01 -23.95
N ILE A 604 15.79 -38.52 -24.46
CA ILE A 604 17.01 -37.77 -24.70
C ILE A 604 16.79 -36.83 -25.89
N ARG A 605 17.14 -35.56 -25.69
CA ARG A 605 17.04 -34.47 -26.65
C ARG A 605 18.39 -33.97 -27.13
N LEU A 606 19.45 -34.09 -26.33
CA LEU A 606 20.80 -33.72 -26.72
C LEU A 606 21.81 -34.55 -25.94
N ARG A 607 22.85 -35.05 -26.61
CA ARG A 607 24.03 -35.66 -25.96
C ARG A 607 25.14 -34.62 -25.85
N LEU A 608 25.83 -34.64 -24.71
CA LEU A 608 27.03 -33.83 -24.50
C LEU A 608 28.27 -34.68 -24.79
N PRO A 609 29.42 -34.05 -25.14
CA PRO A 609 30.68 -34.76 -25.26
C PRO A 609 30.99 -35.56 -23.99
N GLU A 610 31.42 -36.81 -24.16
CA GLU A 610 31.88 -37.66 -23.06
C GLU A 610 33.14 -37.06 -22.43
N GLN A 611 33.25 -37.12 -21.11
CA GLN A 611 34.41 -36.62 -20.36
C GLN A 611 34.92 -37.71 -19.41
N SER A 612 36.20 -37.63 -19.05
CA SER A 612 36.80 -38.51 -18.05
C SER A 612 37.74 -37.73 -17.15
N VAL A 613 37.75 -38.05 -15.85
CA VAL A 613 38.63 -37.39 -14.88
C VAL A 613 39.08 -38.37 -13.80
N GLU A 614 40.34 -38.27 -13.40
CA GLU A 614 40.88 -38.98 -12.24
C GLU A 614 40.64 -38.16 -10.97
N ILE A 615 40.17 -38.81 -9.90
CA ILE A 615 39.83 -38.15 -8.64
C ILE A 615 40.42 -38.93 -7.48
N ASN A 616 41.34 -38.28 -6.76
CA ASN A 616 41.96 -38.84 -5.57
C ASN A 616 40.96 -39.02 -4.41
N PRO A 617 41.25 -39.93 -3.46
CA PRO A 617 40.42 -40.15 -2.27
C PRO A 617 40.07 -38.85 -1.54
N GLY A 618 38.80 -38.68 -1.18
CA GLY A 618 38.31 -37.52 -0.44
C GLY A 618 38.31 -36.20 -1.22
N LYS A 619 38.66 -36.20 -2.52
CA LYS A 619 38.71 -34.99 -3.35
C LYS A 619 37.45 -34.84 -4.21
N THR A 620 37.25 -33.60 -4.67
CA THR A 620 36.24 -33.22 -5.64
C THR A 620 36.93 -32.72 -6.89
N ALA A 621 36.47 -33.14 -8.07
CA ALA A 621 36.90 -32.60 -9.36
C ALA A 621 35.76 -31.84 -10.02
N THR A 622 36.09 -30.75 -10.71
CA THR A 622 35.14 -29.94 -11.47
C THR A 622 35.41 -30.12 -12.96
N VAL A 623 34.42 -30.62 -13.70
CA VAL A 623 34.49 -30.82 -15.15
C VAL A 623 33.56 -29.84 -15.85
N LYS A 624 34.05 -29.21 -16.91
CA LYS A 624 33.29 -28.28 -17.75
C LYS A 624 33.06 -28.91 -19.12
N THR A 625 31.81 -28.89 -19.57
CA THR A 625 31.38 -29.45 -20.85
C THR A 625 30.55 -28.41 -21.59
N ASP A 626 31.02 -28.00 -22.76
CA ASP A 626 30.32 -27.07 -23.64
C ASP A 626 29.76 -27.79 -24.87
N THR A 627 28.55 -27.42 -25.27
CA THR A 627 27.94 -27.89 -26.53
C THR A 627 27.04 -26.81 -27.12
N THR A 628 26.54 -27.07 -28.32
CA THR A 628 25.56 -26.20 -28.99
C THR A 628 24.23 -26.92 -29.17
N TRP A 629 23.14 -26.17 -29.25
CA TRP A 629 21.79 -26.71 -29.45
C TRP A 629 20.93 -25.80 -30.33
N ALA A 630 20.67 -26.27 -31.55
CA ALA A 630 20.03 -25.53 -32.62
C ALA A 630 18.55 -25.21 -32.34
N ASN A 631 17.82 -26.17 -31.77
CA ASN A 631 16.36 -26.14 -31.68
C ASN A 631 15.80 -26.68 -30.33
N PRO A 632 16.29 -26.24 -29.17
CA PRO A 632 15.60 -26.45 -27.91
C PRO A 632 14.24 -25.74 -27.90
N LYS A 633 13.27 -26.27 -27.16
CA LYS A 633 12.11 -25.50 -26.75
C LYS A 633 12.53 -24.57 -25.62
N CYS A 634 12.51 -23.26 -25.86
CA CYS A 634 12.95 -22.33 -24.83
C CYS A 634 11.99 -22.31 -23.65
N TRP A 635 12.51 -22.02 -22.46
CA TRP A 635 11.71 -21.66 -21.29
C TRP A 635 11.28 -20.19 -21.39
N GLY A 636 10.05 -19.88 -20.99
CA GLY A 636 9.52 -18.53 -20.91
C GLY A 636 8.14 -18.46 -20.25
N ILE A 637 7.53 -17.27 -20.28
CA ILE A 637 6.28 -16.97 -19.56
C ILE A 637 4.99 -17.32 -20.33
N GLY A 638 5.11 -17.88 -21.54
CA GLY A 638 4.04 -18.13 -22.49
C GLY A 638 4.00 -17.15 -23.67
N GLY A 639 3.05 -17.35 -24.59
CA GLY A 639 2.83 -16.48 -25.74
C GLY A 639 4.08 -16.30 -26.60
N LYS A 640 4.44 -15.05 -26.91
CA LYS A 640 5.62 -14.73 -27.75
C LYS A 640 6.97 -15.00 -27.07
N TYR A 641 7.00 -15.33 -25.78
CA TYR A 641 8.22 -15.52 -24.99
C TYR A 641 8.66 -16.97 -24.84
N ALA A 642 7.96 -17.91 -25.50
CA ALA A 642 8.00 -19.37 -25.28
C ALA A 642 7.30 -19.83 -23.99
N GLY A 643 6.89 -21.10 -23.92
CA GLY A 643 6.26 -21.70 -22.73
C GLY A 643 7.28 -22.13 -21.67
N PRO A 644 6.87 -22.52 -20.46
CA PRO A 644 7.78 -22.93 -19.39
C PRO A 644 8.28 -24.37 -19.59
N ASN A 645 8.99 -24.58 -20.70
CA ASN A 645 9.59 -25.86 -21.04
C ASN A 645 10.79 -26.11 -20.12
N LEU A 646 10.76 -27.23 -19.40
CA LEU A 646 11.84 -27.68 -18.53
C LEU A 646 12.49 -28.95 -19.10
N TYR A 647 13.78 -29.08 -18.83
CA TYR A 647 14.60 -30.22 -19.18
C TYR A 647 15.31 -30.75 -17.94
N GLU A 648 15.71 -32.01 -18.01
CA GLU A 648 16.59 -32.64 -17.03
C GLU A 648 17.97 -32.83 -17.68
N LEU A 649 19.02 -32.26 -17.10
CA LEU A 649 20.38 -32.69 -17.41
C LEU A 649 20.68 -33.93 -16.59
N ILE A 650 20.83 -35.05 -17.27
CA ILE A 650 21.21 -36.32 -16.67
C ILE A 650 22.73 -36.45 -16.76
N THR A 651 23.37 -36.63 -15.60
CA THR A 651 24.79 -36.94 -15.48
C THR A 651 24.93 -38.34 -14.91
N GLU A 652 25.57 -39.22 -15.66
CA GLU A 652 25.79 -40.60 -15.28
C GLU A 652 27.27 -40.89 -15.06
N LEU A 653 27.54 -41.62 -13.97
CA LEU A 653 28.78 -42.32 -13.64
C LEU A 653 28.48 -43.82 -13.58
N ASP A 654 29.40 -44.67 -13.11
CA ASP A 654 29.21 -46.13 -13.08
C ASP A 654 27.99 -46.58 -12.23
N ASP A 655 27.92 -46.13 -10.96
CA ASP A 655 26.88 -46.51 -9.98
C ASP A 655 25.96 -45.34 -9.58
N ASP A 656 26.12 -44.17 -10.20
CA ASP A 656 25.41 -42.94 -9.86
C ASP A 656 24.75 -42.31 -11.10
N ARG A 657 23.52 -41.82 -10.92
CA ARG A 657 22.81 -40.99 -11.90
C ARG A 657 22.22 -39.81 -11.17
N HIS A 658 22.63 -38.62 -11.56
CA HIS A 658 22.10 -37.36 -11.05
C HIS A 658 21.24 -36.68 -12.10
N SER A 659 20.10 -36.12 -11.70
CA SER A 659 19.24 -35.28 -12.53
C SER A 659 19.25 -33.86 -12.01
N GLN A 660 19.52 -32.89 -12.90
CA GLN A 660 19.43 -31.46 -12.62
C GLN A 660 18.38 -30.83 -13.56
N THR A 661 17.27 -30.38 -13.00
CA THR A 661 16.26 -29.62 -13.75
C THR A 661 16.78 -28.23 -14.12
N PHE A 662 16.54 -27.80 -15.36
CA PHE A 662 16.83 -26.45 -15.86
C PHE A 662 15.89 -26.08 -17.02
N GLY A 663 15.96 -24.84 -17.51
CA GLY A 663 15.26 -24.40 -18.72
C GLY A 663 16.19 -23.66 -19.68
N PHE A 664 16.04 -23.90 -21.00
CA PHE A 664 16.85 -23.21 -22.00
C PHE A 664 16.28 -21.80 -22.26
N ARG A 665 16.93 -20.77 -21.75
CA ARG A 665 16.50 -19.37 -21.95
C ARG A 665 17.70 -18.43 -21.95
N GLU A 666 17.47 -17.19 -22.35
CA GLU A 666 18.40 -16.10 -22.04
C GLU A 666 17.62 -14.83 -21.67
N PHE A 667 18.07 -14.14 -20.63
CA PHE A 667 17.51 -12.89 -20.14
C PHE A 667 18.63 -11.84 -20.03
N TRP A 668 18.43 -10.63 -20.54
CA TRP A 668 19.48 -9.59 -20.54
C TRP A 668 18.92 -8.18 -20.64
N ILE A 669 19.78 -7.21 -20.33
CA ILE A 669 19.54 -5.78 -20.55
C ILE A 669 20.10 -5.35 -21.91
N HIS A 670 19.33 -4.55 -22.65
CA HIS A 670 19.87 -3.78 -23.77
C HIS A 670 19.32 -2.36 -23.72
N SER A 671 20.22 -1.39 -23.57
CA SER A 671 19.86 0.00 -23.29
C SER A 671 18.98 0.06 -22.03
N THR A 672 17.79 0.64 -22.12
CA THR A 672 16.87 0.84 -21.00
C THR A 672 15.89 -0.31 -20.78
N ASP A 673 16.01 -1.44 -21.48
CA ASP A 673 14.97 -2.47 -21.55
C ASP A 673 15.48 -3.89 -21.28
N PHE A 674 14.58 -4.73 -20.79
CA PHE A 674 14.80 -6.16 -20.60
C PHE A 674 14.36 -6.97 -21.83
N TYR A 675 15.08 -8.06 -22.09
CA TYR A 675 14.80 -9.01 -23.16
C TYR A 675 14.78 -10.45 -22.63
N LEU A 676 13.80 -11.23 -23.07
CA LEU A 676 13.70 -12.67 -22.84
C LEU A 676 13.64 -13.38 -24.19
N ASN A 677 14.59 -14.26 -24.48
CA ASN A 677 14.65 -15.05 -25.73
C ASN A 677 14.55 -14.17 -27.01
N GLY A 678 15.18 -13.00 -26.99
CA GLY A 678 15.22 -12.07 -28.12
C GLY A 678 13.99 -11.17 -28.25
N LYS A 679 13.07 -11.21 -27.28
CA LYS A 679 11.84 -10.41 -27.23
C LYS A 679 11.89 -9.43 -26.08
N ARG A 680 11.55 -8.16 -26.35
CA ARG A 680 11.43 -7.14 -25.29
C ARG A 680 10.32 -7.54 -24.32
N ILE A 681 10.62 -7.47 -23.03
CA ILE A 681 9.68 -7.76 -21.94
C ILE A 681 9.65 -6.59 -20.94
N VAL A 682 8.47 -6.31 -20.40
CA VAL A 682 8.28 -5.41 -19.25
C VAL A 682 7.98 -6.30 -18.05
N LEU A 683 8.68 -6.08 -16.95
CA LEU A 683 8.43 -6.77 -15.69
C LEU A 683 7.23 -6.07 -15.01
N GLN A 684 6.14 -6.80 -14.83
CA GLN A 684 4.94 -6.35 -14.11
C GLN A 684 4.78 -7.30 -12.94
N GLY A 685 5.27 -6.89 -11.77
CA GLY A 685 5.41 -7.76 -10.62
C GLY A 685 4.45 -7.47 -9.49
N ASP A 686 4.31 -8.44 -8.59
CA ASP A 686 3.77 -8.24 -7.25
C ASP A 686 4.87 -8.55 -6.20
N VAL A 687 4.87 -7.85 -5.07
CA VAL A 687 5.84 -8.07 -3.97
C VAL A 687 5.68 -9.42 -3.24
N GLY A 688 4.71 -10.23 -3.64
CA GLY A 688 4.54 -11.57 -3.07
C GLY A 688 3.99 -11.53 -1.64
N ALA A 689 3.25 -10.48 -1.27
CA ALA A 689 2.65 -10.29 0.06
C ALA A 689 1.76 -11.47 0.49
N CYS A 690 1.31 -12.29 -0.45
CA CYS A 690 0.62 -13.56 -0.21
C CYS A 690 1.60 -14.71 0.13
N GLN A 691 2.13 -14.77 1.35
CA GLN A 691 2.84 -15.95 1.94
C GLN A 691 3.44 -16.93 0.89
N ALA A 692 4.35 -16.44 0.03
CA ALA A 692 4.74 -17.21 -1.17
C ALA A 692 5.41 -18.55 -0.85
N SER A 693 5.95 -18.69 0.37
CA SER A 693 6.45 -19.95 0.94
C SER A 693 5.37 -21.02 1.17
N ASN A 694 4.09 -20.65 1.26
CA ASN A 694 2.99 -21.62 1.17
C ASN A 694 2.71 -21.94 -0.30
N ILE A 695 3.45 -22.94 -0.81
CA ILE A 695 3.36 -23.39 -2.22
C ILE A 695 1.93 -23.77 -2.63
N LYS A 696 1.11 -24.30 -1.72
CA LYS A 696 -0.28 -24.66 -2.03
C LYS A 696 -1.17 -23.44 -2.23
N MET A 697 -0.97 -22.40 -1.41
CA MET A 697 -1.62 -21.12 -1.61
C MET A 697 -1.15 -20.47 -2.93
N ALA A 698 0.15 -20.47 -3.21
CA ALA A 698 0.69 -19.90 -4.45
C ALA A 698 0.15 -20.58 -5.72
N GLU A 699 -0.08 -21.90 -5.69
CA GLU A 699 -0.73 -22.65 -6.79
C GLU A 699 -2.15 -22.17 -7.14
N VAL A 700 -2.83 -21.52 -6.18
CA VAL A 700 -4.15 -20.89 -6.37
C VAL A 700 -4.03 -19.42 -6.74
N VAL A 701 -3.16 -18.68 -6.05
CA VAL A 701 -3.10 -17.20 -6.14
C VAL A 701 -2.39 -16.72 -7.40
N TRP A 702 -1.28 -17.34 -7.80
CA TRP A 702 -0.48 -16.84 -8.94
C TRP A 702 -1.23 -16.87 -10.29
N PRO A 703 -2.08 -17.87 -10.60
CA PRO A 703 -2.97 -17.82 -11.75
C PRO A 703 -3.88 -16.59 -11.77
N LEU A 704 -4.34 -16.15 -10.59
CA LEU A 704 -5.18 -14.95 -10.45
C LEU A 704 -4.37 -13.68 -10.70
N PHE A 705 -3.16 -13.59 -10.16
CA PHE A 705 -2.26 -12.46 -10.43
C PHE A 705 -1.90 -12.37 -11.90
N ARG A 706 -1.62 -13.51 -12.55
CA ARG A 706 -1.35 -13.54 -13.98
C ARG A 706 -2.54 -13.05 -14.81
N TYR A 707 -3.75 -13.41 -14.40
CA TYR A 707 -4.97 -12.93 -15.06
C TYR A 707 -5.08 -11.40 -15.04
N ASP A 708 -4.54 -10.75 -13.99
CA ASP A 708 -4.51 -9.30 -13.82
C ASP A 708 -3.23 -8.65 -14.42
N GLY A 709 -2.44 -9.41 -15.18
CA GLY A 709 -1.27 -8.90 -15.91
C GLY A 709 0.08 -9.08 -15.22
N ILE A 710 0.14 -9.73 -14.05
CA ILE A 710 1.40 -9.96 -13.34
C ILE A 710 2.22 -11.08 -13.99
N ASN A 711 3.48 -10.81 -14.31
CA ASN A 711 4.42 -11.80 -14.86
C ASN A 711 5.66 -12.06 -13.99
N THR A 712 5.85 -11.28 -12.92
CA THR A 712 6.98 -11.42 -11.99
C THR A 712 6.49 -11.49 -10.55
N ILE A 713 7.15 -12.27 -9.70
CA ILE A 713 6.96 -12.22 -8.25
C ILE A 713 8.30 -11.83 -7.63
N ARG A 714 8.28 -10.76 -6.83
CA ARG A 714 9.42 -10.34 -6.00
C ARG A 714 9.33 -11.04 -4.66
N ILE A 715 10.42 -11.66 -4.24
CA ILE A 715 10.50 -12.35 -2.96
C ILE A 715 10.93 -11.34 -1.91
N HIS A 716 9.96 -10.61 -1.40
CA HIS A 716 10.16 -9.64 -0.32
C HIS A 716 10.39 -10.38 1.01
N ASP A 717 11.46 -9.99 1.73
CA ASP A 717 11.90 -10.53 3.02
C ASP A 717 12.23 -12.03 3.08
N ASN A 718 12.77 -12.44 4.24
CA ASN A 718 13.24 -13.79 4.52
C ASN A 718 12.16 -14.88 4.63
N ASP A 719 10.87 -14.49 4.72
CA ASP A 719 9.79 -15.46 4.94
C ASP A 719 9.58 -16.40 3.74
N SER A 720 10.19 -16.09 2.60
CA SER A 720 10.04 -16.78 1.32
C SER A 720 11.36 -17.26 0.68
N TRP A 721 12.46 -17.36 1.44
CA TRP A 721 13.74 -17.96 1.00
C TRP A 721 13.68 -19.50 0.95
N ASP A 722 12.74 -20.04 0.18
CA ASP A 722 12.57 -21.48 -0.06
C ASP A 722 12.75 -21.76 -1.57
N PRO A 723 13.67 -22.67 -1.98
CA PRO A 723 13.83 -23.02 -3.39
C PRO A 723 12.57 -23.57 -4.05
N GLN A 724 11.59 -24.07 -3.28
CA GLN A 724 10.30 -24.53 -3.81
C GLN A 724 9.49 -23.42 -4.49
N VAL A 725 9.67 -22.16 -4.08
CA VAL A 725 8.99 -21.01 -4.70
C VAL A 725 9.52 -20.79 -6.12
N ALA A 726 10.84 -20.82 -6.29
CA ALA A 726 11.48 -20.75 -7.62
C ALA A 726 11.10 -21.95 -8.49
N LYS A 727 11.06 -23.17 -7.94
CA LYS A 727 10.60 -24.36 -8.67
C LYS A 727 9.13 -24.25 -9.14
N LEU A 728 8.26 -23.65 -8.32
CA LEU A 728 6.89 -23.34 -8.74
C LEU A 728 6.86 -22.30 -9.88
N ALA A 729 7.71 -21.28 -9.82
CA ALA A 729 7.83 -20.28 -10.87
C ALA A 729 8.34 -20.89 -12.19
N ASP A 730 9.35 -21.76 -12.11
CA ASP A 730 9.89 -22.52 -13.24
C ASP A 730 8.81 -23.33 -13.97
N ARG A 731 8.02 -24.12 -13.24
CA ARG A 731 7.02 -25.02 -13.84
C ARG A 731 5.79 -24.30 -14.39
N THR A 732 5.47 -23.12 -13.88
CA THR A 732 4.26 -22.37 -14.28
C THR A 732 4.53 -21.26 -15.30
N GLY A 733 5.78 -20.81 -15.43
CA GLY A 733 6.16 -19.69 -16.28
C GLY A 733 5.94 -18.33 -15.63
N MET A 734 6.15 -18.24 -14.31
CA MET A 734 6.26 -16.98 -13.58
C MET A 734 7.74 -16.56 -13.52
N LEU A 735 8.03 -15.26 -13.65
CA LEU A 735 9.39 -14.74 -13.42
C LEU A 735 9.61 -14.57 -11.93
N TYR A 736 10.82 -14.90 -11.48
CA TYR A 736 11.23 -14.83 -10.09
C TYR A 736 12.28 -13.73 -9.94
N TYR A 737 11.96 -12.77 -9.08
CA TYR A 737 12.88 -11.74 -8.64
C TYR A 737 13.42 -12.18 -7.29
N ALA A 738 14.68 -12.61 -7.28
CA ALA A 738 15.35 -13.11 -6.10
C ALA A 738 15.90 -11.95 -5.29
N GLN A 739 15.80 -12.04 -3.97
CA GLN A 739 16.33 -11.02 -3.05
C GLN A 739 17.04 -11.71 -1.88
N MET A 740 18.21 -11.19 -1.52
CA MET A 740 18.99 -11.55 -0.34
C MET A 740 19.76 -10.31 0.08
N TYR A 741 20.04 -10.10 1.37
CA TYR A 741 20.73 -8.90 1.82
C TYR A 741 21.79 -9.20 2.89
N PRO A 742 22.87 -8.40 2.97
CA PRO A 742 24.00 -8.70 3.85
C PRO A 742 23.69 -8.36 5.32
N LYS A 743 24.33 -9.06 6.24
CA LYS A 743 24.42 -8.63 7.65
C LYS A 743 25.51 -7.59 7.79
N LEU A 744 25.21 -6.43 8.41
CA LEU A 744 26.16 -5.33 8.52
C LEU A 744 26.63 -5.04 9.95
N HIS A 745 25.83 -5.32 10.98
CA HIS A 745 26.17 -5.00 12.37
C HIS A 745 25.64 -6.05 13.36
N ASP A 746 26.14 -5.99 14.60
CA ASP A 746 25.57 -6.73 15.73
C ASP A 746 24.63 -5.81 16.52
N GLY A 747 23.38 -5.67 16.05
CA GLY A 747 22.36 -4.79 16.64
C GLY A 747 21.75 -3.81 15.61
N LYS A 748 21.02 -2.79 16.06
CA LYS A 748 20.52 -1.74 15.16
C LYS A 748 21.65 -0.77 14.83
N ALA A 749 22.08 -0.75 13.59
CA ALA A 749 23.04 0.23 13.09
C ALA A 749 22.50 1.65 13.27
N THR A 750 23.34 2.55 13.76
CA THR A 750 23.10 4.00 13.76
C THR A 750 24.15 4.66 12.85
N PRO A 751 23.86 5.84 12.28
CA PRO A 751 24.88 6.64 11.61
C PRO A 751 26.10 6.95 12.50
N GLN A 752 25.97 6.84 13.82
CA GLN A 752 27.01 7.17 14.79
C GLN A 752 27.97 6.00 15.07
N ASP A 753 27.53 4.74 14.91
CA ASP A 753 28.26 3.55 15.37
C ASP A 753 28.54 2.52 14.26
N PHE A 754 28.70 2.96 13.01
CA PHE A 754 28.96 2.07 11.88
C PHE A 754 30.45 1.76 11.70
N ILE A 755 30.75 0.58 11.13
CA ILE A 755 32.11 0.18 10.77
C ILE A 755 32.47 0.86 9.43
N PRO A 756 33.54 1.70 9.38
CA PRO A 756 34.00 2.34 8.16
C PRO A 756 34.28 1.34 7.03
N TYR A 757 34.14 1.78 5.78
CA TYR A 757 34.27 0.91 4.61
C TYR A 757 35.61 0.16 4.58
N GLU A 758 36.71 0.85 4.88
CA GLU A 758 38.07 0.31 4.83
C GLU A 758 38.30 -0.80 5.87
N GLN A 759 37.62 -0.74 7.01
CA GLN A 759 37.71 -1.74 8.09
C GLN A 759 36.71 -2.89 7.92
N TRP A 760 35.73 -2.75 7.04
CA TRP A 760 34.65 -3.71 6.86
C TRP A 760 35.15 -5.10 6.42
N PHE A 761 36.17 -5.15 5.57
CA PHE A 761 36.65 -6.40 4.97
C PHE A 761 37.32 -7.35 5.95
N GLU A 762 37.77 -6.85 7.10
CA GLU A 762 38.32 -7.66 8.19
C GLU A 762 37.23 -8.17 9.15
N ASN A 763 36.00 -7.66 9.01
CA ASN A 763 34.89 -8.02 9.89
C ASN A 763 34.38 -9.45 9.61
N LYS A 764 34.07 -10.20 10.67
CA LYS A 764 33.49 -11.56 10.59
C LYS A 764 32.23 -11.64 9.71
N TRP A 765 31.44 -10.57 9.64
CA TRP A 765 30.22 -10.53 8.83
C TRP A 765 30.50 -10.45 7.34
N HIS A 766 31.63 -9.90 6.92
CA HIS A 766 32.01 -9.90 5.51
C HIS A 766 32.16 -11.33 4.98
N ALA A 767 32.98 -12.16 5.65
CA ALA A 767 33.16 -13.57 5.29
C ALA A 767 31.84 -14.37 5.37
N PHE A 768 31.01 -14.08 6.38
CA PHE A 768 29.67 -14.65 6.49
C PHE A 768 28.81 -14.32 5.26
N ASN A 769 28.74 -13.05 4.86
CA ASN A 769 27.93 -12.60 3.74
C ASN A 769 28.38 -13.23 2.41
N LEU A 770 29.68 -13.32 2.15
CA LEU A 770 30.19 -13.99 0.94
C LEU A 770 29.68 -15.44 0.87
N LYS A 771 29.78 -16.18 1.99
CA LYS A 771 29.27 -17.55 2.07
C LYS A 771 27.75 -17.63 1.84
N GLN A 772 26.97 -16.65 2.32
CA GLN A 772 25.52 -16.62 2.09
C GLN A 772 25.18 -16.34 0.62
N TYR A 773 25.88 -15.40 -0.03
CA TYR A 773 25.72 -15.13 -1.46
C TYR A 773 26.08 -16.33 -2.33
N ASP A 774 27.16 -17.04 -2.01
CA ASP A 774 27.52 -18.30 -2.67
C ASP A 774 26.40 -19.34 -2.53
N ALA A 775 25.88 -19.52 -1.31
CA ALA A 775 24.83 -20.49 -1.03
C ALA A 775 23.51 -20.14 -1.73
N TRP A 776 23.15 -18.85 -1.76
CA TRP A 776 21.98 -18.32 -2.46
C TRP A 776 22.09 -18.51 -3.97
N PHE A 777 23.24 -18.17 -4.57
CA PHE A 777 23.50 -18.39 -5.99
C PHE A 777 23.43 -19.88 -6.33
N LYS A 778 24.13 -20.74 -5.59
CA LYS A 778 24.11 -22.19 -5.82
C LYS A 778 22.70 -22.78 -5.72
N MET A 779 21.89 -22.28 -4.80
CA MET A 779 20.50 -22.71 -4.61
C MET A 779 19.61 -22.39 -5.81
N LEU A 780 19.83 -21.26 -6.50
CA LEU A 780 18.90 -20.71 -7.48
C LEU A 780 19.40 -20.68 -8.94
N ARG A 781 20.70 -20.85 -9.19
CA ARG A 781 21.33 -20.65 -10.52
C ARG A 781 20.81 -21.54 -11.66
N ASN A 782 20.15 -22.66 -11.34
CA ASN A 782 19.56 -23.55 -12.33
C ASN A 782 18.06 -23.29 -12.58
N ASN A 783 17.44 -22.38 -11.81
CA ASN A 783 16.02 -22.04 -11.95
C ASN A 783 15.85 -21.02 -13.09
N PRO A 784 15.30 -21.40 -14.27
CA PRO A 784 15.17 -20.51 -15.42
C PRO A 784 14.22 -19.32 -15.16
N SER A 785 13.35 -19.40 -14.15
CA SER A 785 12.48 -18.30 -13.73
C SER A 785 13.23 -17.14 -13.08
N VAL A 786 14.39 -17.40 -12.48
CA VAL A 786 15.17 -16.37 -11.77
C VAL A 786 15.82 -15.46 -12.80
N VAL A 787 15.35 -14.21 -12.87
CA VAL A 787 15.77 -13.22 -13.87
C VAL A 787 16.40 -11.97 -13.27
N ILE A 788 16.08 -11.66 -12.02
CA ILE A 788 16.59 -10.49 -11.31
C ILE A 788 17.16 -10.93 -9.97
N TRP A 789 18.32 -10.39 -9.60
CA TRP A 789 19.04 -10.69 -8.36
C TRP A 789 19.25 -9.40 -7.57
N SER A 790 18.56 -9.27 -6.45
CA SER A 790 18.67 -8.14 -5.54
C SER A 790 19.52 -8.49 -4.34
N THR A 791 20.53 -7.65 -4.06
CA THR A 791 21.40 -7.79 -2.89
C THR A 791 20.97 -6.93 -1.70
N ASP A 792 19.78 -6.32 -1.78
CA ASP A 792 19.33 -5.33 -0.81
C ASP A 792 17.81 -5.26 -0.72
N ASN A 793 17.33 -4.75 0.40
CA ASN A 793 16.05 -4.05 0.50
C ASN A 793 16.17 -3.00 1.59
N GLU A 794 16.37 -1.75 1.18
CA GLU A 794 16.40 -0.60 2.08
C GLU A 794 17.40 -0.80 3.23
N ILE A 795 18.50 -1.53 3.03
CA ILE A 795 19.60 -1.63 3.99
C ILE A 795 20.78 -0.82 3.47
N LEU A 796 21.20 -1.11 2.24
CA LEU A 796 22.35 -0.45 1.60
C LEU A 796 21.95 0.88 0.94
N THR A 797 20.65 1.08 0.74
CA THR A 797 20.04 2.17 -0.02
C THR A 797 19.18 3.10 0.85
N GLN A 798 19.37 3.11 2.18
CA GLN A 798 18.69 4.06 3.08
C GLN A 798 19.22 5.48 2.83
N ALA A 799 18.45 6.33 2.14
CA ALA A 799 18.77 7.74 2.09
C ALA A 799 18.14 8.43 3.30
N TRP A 800 18.91 8.49 4.38
CA TRP A 800 18.66 9.55 5.34
C TRP A 800 19.18 10.87 4.79
N ASP A 801 18.39 11.93 4.92
CA ASP A 801 18.54 13.23 4.24
C ASP A 801 19.31 14.27 5.06
N THR A 802 19.94 13.87 6.18
CA THR A 802 20.65 14.77 7.08
C THR A 802 22.18 14.70 6.87
N THR A 803 22.86 15.85 6.97
CA THR A 803 24.29 16.00 6.69
C THR A 803 25.21 15.18 7.61
N ASP A 804 24.73 14.78 8.78
CA ASP A 804 25.44 13.92 9.73
C ASP A 804 25.50 12.44 9.29
N LYS A 805 24.78 12.06 8.23
CA LYS A 805 24.64 10.66 7.79
C LYS A 805 25.29 10.37 6.44
N VAL A 806 26.01 11.35 5.87
CA VAL A 806 26.65 11.23 4.55
C VAL A 806 27.62 10.05 4.50
N ASP A 807 28.52 9.94 5.48
CA ASP A 807 29.55 8.90 5.48
C ASP A 807 28.96 7.49 5.61
N TYR A 808 27.88 7.35 6.39
CA TYR A 808 27.11 6.11 6.49
C TYR A 808 26.50 5.71 5.14
N ASN A 809 25.82 6.66 4.46
CA ASN A 809 25.22 6.42 3.16
C ASN A 809 26.28 6.06 2.10
N VAL A 810 27.40 6.79 2.06
CA VAL A 810 28.54 6.51 1.16
C VAL A 810 29.12 5.11 1.42
N ARG A 811 29.32 4.75 2.69
CA ARG A 811 29.80 3.41 3.08
C ARG A 811 28.86 2.32 2.58
N ASN A 812 27.55 2.47 2.78
CA ASN A 812 26.56 1.50 2.35
C ASN A 812 26.47 1.39 0.82
N ASP A 813 26.53 2.50 0.09
CA ASP A 813 26.56 2.53 -1.37
C ASP A 813 27.77 1.75 -1.91
N ARG A 814 28.97 2.00 -1.34
CA ARG A 814 30.21 1.31 -1.72
C ARG A 814 30.15 -0.19 -1.41
N LEU A 815 29.58 -0.59 -0.26
CA LEU A 815 29.39 -2.00 0.07
C LEU A 815 28.38 -2.69 -0.84
N GLY A 816 27.29 -2.00 -1.22
CA GLY A 816 26.35 -2.55 -2.19
C GLY A 816 26.97 -2.72 -3.57
N ALA A 817 27.80 -1.78 -4.03
CA ALA A 817 28.58 -1.95 -5.26
C ALA A 817 29.56 -3.14 -5.15
N PHE A 818 30.23 -3.31 -4.01
CA PHE A 818 31.12 -4.43 -3.76
C PHE A 818 30.39 -5.79 -3.82
N TYR A 819 29.29 -5.95 -3.07
CA TYR A 819 28.55 -7.22 -3.06
C TYR A 819 27.89 -7.50 -4.41
N GLY A 820 27.41 -6.47 -5.11
CA GLY A 820 26.93 -6.58 -6.49
C GLY A 820 28.01 -7.12 -7.44
N LYS A 821 29.24 -6.61 -7.37
CA LYS A 821 30.40 -7.14 -8.13
C LYS A 821 30.70 -8.59 -7.76
N TYR A 822 30.69 -8.91 -6.47
CA TYR A 822 30.97 -10.27 -6.00
C TYR A 822 29.96 -11.27 -6.59
N VAL A 823 28.65 -10.98 -6.50
CA VAL A 823 27.62 -11.87 -7.08
C VAL A 823 27.78 -11.97 -8.60
N LYS A 824 28.13 -10.89 -9.30
CA LYS A 824 28.48 -10.93 -10.72
C LYS A 824 29.74 -11.73 -11.06
N SER A 825 30.66 -11.90 -10.11
CA SER A 825 31.82 -12.75 -10.32
C SER A 825 31.45 -14.23 -10.33
N LEU A 826 30.31 -14.60 -9.71
CA LEU A 826 29.76 -15.96 -9.76
C LEU A 826 29.13 -16.26 -11.13
N ASP A 827 28.44 -15.27 -11.71
CA ASP A 827 27.99 -15.28 -13.10
C ASP A 827 27.85 -13.84 -13.63
N SER A 828 28.60 -13.50 -14.69
CA SER A 828 28.63 -12.14 -15.24
C SER A 828 27.37 -11.76 -16.01
N ASP A 829 26.52 -12.72 -16.36
CA ASP A 829 25.27 -12.49 -17.10
C ASP A 829 24.07 -12.20 -16.19
N LEU A 830 24.26 -12.23 -14.86
CA LEU A 830 23.21 -11.88 -13.91
C LEU A 830 22.80 -10.42 -14.09
N VAL A 831 21.48 -10.17 -14.01
CA VAL A 831 20.92 -8.82 -13.94
C VAL A 831 20.74 -8.46 -12.47
N MET A 832 21.56 -7.52 -12.01
CA MET A 832 21.59 -7.07 -10.63
C MET A 832 20.67 -5.87 -10.37
N THR A 833 20.20 -5.74 -9.15
CA THR A 833 19.41 -4.61 -8.63
C THR A 833 19.69 -4.43 -7.15
N ARG A 834 19.30 -3.27 -6.61
CA ARG A 834 19.33 -2.96 -5.17
C ARG A 834 18.05 -2.22 -4.81
N ASP A 835 17.16 -2.86 -4.06
CA ASP A 835 15.86 -2.30 -3.68
C ASP A 835 16.02 -1.23 -2.61
N GLY A 836 15.45 -0.03 -2.80
CA GLY A 836 15.72 1.12 -1.94
C GLY A 836 14.71 2.27 -2.02
N ASP A 837 14.45 2.86 -0.87
CA ASP A 837 13.32 3.77 -0.60
C ASP A 837 13.48 5.18 -1.19
N VAL A 838 14.73 5.54 -1.42
CA VAL A 838 15.13 6.78 -2.06
C VAL A 838 16.40 6.42 -2.78
N GLY A 839 16.44 6.58 -4.10
CA GLY A 839 17.73 6.69 -4.77
C GLY A 839 18.49 7.75 -3.99
N THR A 840 19.58 7.37 -3.34
CA THR A 840 20.35 8.22 -2.43
C THR A 840 20.69 9.55 -3.11
N TRP A 841 20.01 10.62 -2.67
CA TRP A 841 20.22 12.03 -3.03
C TRP A 841 19.38 12.63 -4.17
N ASN A 842 19.11 13.93 -4.00
CA ASN A 842 18.34 14.79 -4.91
C ASN A 842 18.82 14.68 -6.37
N ARG A 843 17.98 15.14 -7.31
CA ARG A 843 18.22 15.20 -8.77
C ARG A 843 19.58 15.83 -9.19
N ASN A 844 20.32 16.46 -8.27
CA ASN A 844 21.52 17.25 -8.53
C ASN A 844 22.81 16.70 -7.87
N ALA A 845 22.75 15.69 -7.00
CA ALA A 845 23.93 15.09 -6.36
C ALA A 845 24.21 13.70 -6.95
N ARG A 846 25.50 13.39 -7.17
CA ARG A 846 25.92 12.11 -7.78
C ARG A 846 25.85 10.97 -6.78
N TRP A 847 25.42 9.81 -7.26
CA TRP A 847 25.47 8.52 -6.56
C TRP A 847 26.92 8.08 -6.31
N TYR A 848 27.20 7.40 -5.20
CA TYR A 848 28.51 6.82 -4.90
C TYR A 848 28.62 5.35 -5.32
N GLU A 849 27.73 4.89 -6.22
CA GLU A 849 27.81 3.57 -6.82
C GLU A 849 28.96 3.51 -7.85
N ASP A 850 30.06 2.81 -7.53
CA ASP A 850 31.16 2.61 -8.49
C ASP A 850 31.54 1.12 -8.66
N PRO A 851 31.18 0.50 -9.81
CA PRO A 851 30.34 1.02 -10.87
C PRO A 851 28.87 1.03 -10.42
N PRO A 852 28.01 1.74 -11.16
CA PRO A 852 26.57 1.68 -10.96
C PRO A 852 26.02 0.26 -11.07
N CYS A 853 24.95 -0.02 -10.33
CA CYS A 853 24.21 -1.28 -10.49
C CYS A 853 23.60 -1.36 -11.91
N ASP A 854 23.36 -2.58 -12.41
CA ASP A 854 22.83 -2.80 -13.78
C ASP A 854 21.49 -2.11 -14.02
N THR A 855 20.70 -2.02 -12.96
CA THR A 855 19.39 -1.38 -12.94
C THR A 855 19.42 -0.22 -11.95
N ALA A 856 18.61 0.80 -12.21
CA ALA A 856 18.24 1.74 -11.17
C ALA A 856 16.98 1.20 -10.48
N ASN A 857 16.88 1.31 -9.16
CA ASN A 857 15.67 0.92 -8.44
C ASN A 857 15.25 2.05 -7.49
N TYR A 858 13.94 2.23 -7.36
CA TYR A 858 13.34 3.29 -6.58
C TYR A 858 11.97 2.84 -6.05
N HIS A 859 11.75 2.90 -4.74
CA HIS A 859 10.44 2.63 -4.15
C HIS A 859 9.57 3.90 -4.11
N TYR A 860 8.27 3.67 -4.28
CA TYR A 860 7.20 4.67 -4.22
C TYR A 860 7.38 5.93 -5.09
N PRO A 861 7.83 5.82 -6.35
CA PRO A 861 7.94 6.98 -7.23
C PRO A 861 6.57 7.59 -7.55
N ASP A 862 5.47 6.86 -7.32
CA ASP A 862 4.10 7.36 -7.49
C ASP A 862 3.72 8.49 -6.53
N PHE A 863 4.42 8.68 -5.41
CA PHE A 863 4.24 9.88 -4.59
C PHE A 863 4.78 11.16 -5.24
N ASN A 864 5.67 11.03 -6.23
CA ASN A 864 6.41 12.13 -6.84
C ASN A 864 6.56 11.95 -8.36
N VAL A 865 5.44 11.67 -9.05
CA VAL A 865 5.38 11.32 -10.49
C VAL A 865 6.14 12.31 -11.38
N ALA A 866 5.99 13.62 -11.15
CA ALA A 866 6.64 14.65 -11.96
C ALA A 866 8.18 14.59 -11.88
N ASN A 867 8.72 14.21 -10.74
CA ASN A 867 10.16 14.21 -10.49
C ASN A 867 10.83 12.90 -10.92
N TRP A 868 10.19 11.76 -10.66
CA TRP A 868 10.83 10.45 -10.81
C TRP A 868 10.29 9.60 -11.98
N VAL A 869 9.10 9.91 -12.48
CA VAL A 869 8.40 9.05 -13.45
C VAL A 869 8.35 9.68 -14.85
N VAL A 870 7.92 10.93 -14.98
CA VAL A 870 7.67 11.56 -16.29
C VAL A 870 8.91 11.58 -17.20
N ASN A 871 10.11 11.73 -16.62
CA ASN A 871 11.38 11.74 -17.34
C ASN A 871 12.38 10.71 -16.79
N TRP A 872 11.88 9.55 -16.40
CA TRP A 872 12.63 8.51 -15.71
C TRP A 872 13.95 8.16 -16.42
N GLN A 873 14.00 8.14 -17.76
CA GLN A 873 15.25 7.78 -18.47
C GLN A 873 16.38 8.74 -18.12
N LYS A 874 16.12 10.06 -18.11
CA LYS A 874 17.16 11.03 -17.77
C LYS A 874 17.48 10.99 -16.27
N VAL A 875 16.46 10.81 -15.45
CA VAL A 875 16.59 10.73 -13.98
C VAL A 875 17.50 9.58 -13.57
N TYR A 876 17.39 8.44 -14.25
CA TYR A 876 18.15 7.22 -13.95
C TYR A 876 19.26 6.94 -14.99
N GLU A 877 19.77 7.98 -15.64
CA GLU A 877 20.95 7.90 -16.53
C GLU A 877 20.85 6.85 -17.64
N TYR A 878 19.64 6.63 -18.16
CA TYR A 878 19.30 5.63 -19.17
C TYR A 878 19.64 4.18 -18.77
N ARG A 879 19.82 3.90 -17.47
CA ARG A 879 19.75 2.53 -16.94
C ARG A 879 18.30 2.04 -16.99
N PRO A 880 18.05 0.75 -17.20
CA PRO A 880 16.72 0.19 -16.99
C PRO A 880 16.29 0.41 -15.54
N VAL A 881 15.11 1.00 -15.34
CA VAL A 881 14.57 1.23 -13.99
C VAL A 881 13.62 0.11 -13.55
N ILE A 882 13.74 -0.32 -12.32
CA ILE A 882 12.75 -1.14 -11.63
C ILE A 882 12.14 -0.29 -10.52
N TYR A 883 10.85 -0.01 -10.58
CA TYR A 883 10.15 0.52 -9.40
C TYR A 883 9.87 -0.66 -8.46
N GLY A 884 10.77 -0.88 -7.50
CA GLY A 884 10.83 -2.08 -6.65
C GLY A 884 9.66 -2.24 -5.70
N GLU A 885 8.98 -1.12 -5.39
CA GLU A 885 7.70 -1.05 -4.68
C GLU A 885 6.92 0.16 -5.18
N THR A 886 5.64 -0.03 -5.49
CA THR A 886 4.74 1.07 -5.90
C THR A 886 3.30 0.74 -5.54
N LEU A 887 2.45 1.77 -5.48
CA LEU A 887 1.04 1.62 -5.14
C LEU A 887 0.88 0.85 -3.83
N TYR A 888 1.64 1.32 -2.82
CA TYR A 888 1.77 0.72 -1.49
C TYR A 888 0.45 0.15 -1.01
N TYR A 889 0.49 -1.10 -0.55
CA TYR A 889 -0.69 -1.79 -0.06
C TYR A 889 -1.03 -1.34 1.35
N SER A 890 -2.30 -1.41 1.68
CA SER A 890 -2.83 -0.45 2.62
C SER A 890 -2.71 -0.91 4.08
N TYR A 891 -1.58 -0.56 4.71
CA TYR A 891 -1.28 -0.86 6.13
C TYR A 891 -1.81 0.17 7.13
N GLY A 892 -2.74 1.04 6.76
CA GLY A 892 -3.34 2.00 7.68
C GLY A 892 -2.40 3.12 8.15
N ALA A 893 -1.07 2.96 8.12
CA ALA A 893 -0.09 3.98 8.51
C ALA A 893 -0.14 5.23 7.62
N TRP A 894 -0.44 5.05 6.32
CA TRP A 894 -0.33 6.10 5.30
C TRP A 894 -1.61 6.35 4.51
N ASP A 895 -2.64 5.50 4.62
CA ASP A 895 -3.96 5.75 4.02
C ASP A 895 -5.18 5.48 4.94
N ASN A 896 -4.96 5.25 6.25
CA ASN A 896 -6.02 4.95 7.24
C ASN A 896 -6.95 3.86 6.73
N TRP A 897 -6.38 2.92 5.99
CA TRP A 897 -7.07 1.75 5.53
C TRP A 897 -7.54 0.92 6.72
N ILE A 898 -8.87 0.84 6.84
CA ILE A 898 -9.52 0.06 7.90
C ILE A 898 -9.98 -1.29 7.36
N GLY A 899 -9.79 -1.54 6.06
CA GLY A 899 -10.11 -2.77 5.36
C GLY A 899 -10.66 -2.47 3.96
N PRO A 900 -10.91 -3.49 3.14
CA PRO A 900 -11.41 -3.34 1.78
C PRO A 900 -12.90 -2.97 1.73
N ILE A 901 -13.29 -1.90 2.42
CA ILE A 901 -14.65 -1.34 2.33
C ILE A 901 -14.88 -0.75 0.92
N PRO A 902 -16.12 -0.71 0.41
CA PRO A 902 -16.39 -0.30 -0.97
C PRO A 902 -15.76 1.03 -1.39
N SER A 903 -15.80 2.05 -0.53
CA SER A 903 -15.21 3.37 -0.82
C SER A 903 -13.68 3.38 -0.88
N GLN A 904 -13.00 2.57 -0.04
CA GLN A 904 -11.54 2.42 -0.06
C GLN A 904 -11.08 1.60 -1.27
N VAL A 905 -11.81 0.53 -1.62
CA VAL A 905 -11.60 -0.24 -2.86
C VAL A 905 -11.75 0.66 -4.09
N GLU A 906 -12.79 1.50 -4.16
CA GLU A 906 -13.01 2.40 -5.29
C GLU A 906 -11.90 3.46 -5.42
N LYS A 907 -11.48 4.06 -4.30
CA LYS A 907 -10.36 5.03 -4.26
C LYS A 907 -9.07 4.38 -4.73
N LYS A 908 -8.77 3.18 -4.24
CA LYS A 908 -7.58 2.42 -4.66
C LYS A 908 -7.64 2.08 -6.14
N ALA A 909 -8.78 1.61 -6.64
CA ALA A 909 -8.98 1.29 -8.06
C ALA A 909 -8.73 2.51 -8.96
N ARG A 910 -9.23 3.70 -8.60
CA ARG A 910 -8.93 4.95 -9.32
C ARG A 910 -7.44 5.26 -9.34
N ARG A 911 -6.77 5.15 -8.18
CA ARG A 911 -5.33 5.43 -8.07
C ARG A 911 -4.48 4.45 -8.88
N VAL A 912 -4.83 3.16 -8.85
CA VAL A 912 -4.22 2.13 -9.70
C VAL A 912 -4.40 2.49 -11.17
N ALA A 913 -5.63 2.84 -11.58
CA ALA A 913 -5.90 3.20 -12.97
C ALA A 913 -5.11 4.42 -13.44
N GLU A 914 -4.95 5.43 -12.60
CA GLU A 914 -4.13 6.61 -12.88
C GLU A 914 -2.64 6.23 -13.06
N ILE A 915 -2.04 5.59 -12.07
CA ILE A 915 -0.59 5.38 -12.01
C ILE A 915 -0.13 4.25 -12.93
N ALA A 916 -0.81 3.10 -12.93
CA ALA A 916 -0.44 1.98 -13.80
C ALA A 916 -0.54 2.37 -15.28
N LYS A 917 -1.52 3.22 -15.64
CA LYS A 917 -1.63 3.79 -16.98
C LYS A 917 -0.42 4.64 -17.34
N ILE A 918 0.01 5.55 -16.44
CA ILE A 918 1.21 6.38 -16.65
C ILE A 918 2.43 5.48 -16.87
N TYR A 919 2.65 4.48 -16.02
CA TYR A 919 3.77 3.55 -16.17
C TYR A 919 3.74 2.79 -17.50
N ARG A 920 2.57 2.28 -17.91
CA ARG A 920 2.40 1.61 -19.20
C ARG A 920 2.70 2.56 -20.37
N GLU A 921 2.17 3.77 -20.34
CA GLU A 921 2.32 4.75 -21.43
C GLU A 921 3.76 5.25 -21.57
N LEU A 922 4.46 5.42 -20.45
CA LEU A 922 5.89 5.77 -20.40
C LEU A 922 6.82 4.57 -20.57
N ARG A 923 6.26 3.36 -20.65
CA ARG A 923 6.94 2.09 -20.92
C ARG A 923 8.06 1.80 -19.92
N ILE A 924 7.81 2.06 -18.64
CA ILE A 924 8.72 1.70 -17.55
C ILE A 924 9.08 0.21 -17.68
N PRO A 925 10.37 -0.18 -17.65
CA PRO A 925 10.79 -1.53 -17.98
C PRO A 925 10.56 -2.53 -16.84
N GLY A 926 10.50 -2.09 -15.58
CA GLY A 926 10.08 -2.92 -14.44
C GLY A 926 9.25 -2.15 -13.41
N ILE A 927 8.13 -2.74 -13.00
CA ILE A 927 7.23 -2.21 -11.97
C ILE A 927 6.81 -3.35 -11.06
N ILE A 928 7.05 -3.23 -9.75
CA ILE A 928 6.60 -4.20 -8.75
C ILE A 928 5.52 -3.55 -7.87
N TYR A 929 4.29 -4.00 -8.05
CA TYR A 929 3.12 -3.51 -7.33
C TYR A 929 3.01 -4.20 -5.97
N MET A 930 2.50 -3.48 -4.97
CA MET A 930 2.19 -4.11 -3.69
C MET A 930 0.70 -4.38 -3.49
N GLY A 931 -0.17 -3.57 -4.10
CA GLY A 931 -1.61 -3.55 -3.79
C GLY A 931 -2.45 -4.70 -4.34
N LEU A 932 -2.02 -5.40 -5.40
CA LEU A 932 -2.89 -6.40 -6.05
C LEU A 932 -3.19 -7.60 -5.13
N GLY A 933 -2.14 -8.18 -4.53
CA GLY A 933 -2.28 -9.35 -3.67
C GLY A 933 -3.01 -9.09 -2.35
N SER A 934 -3.01 -7.84 -1.87
CA SER A 934 -3.50 -7.45 -0.55
C SER A 934 -4.86 -6.74 -0.60
N ASP A 935 -5.01 -5.77 -1.50
CA ASP A 935 -6.20 -4.92 -1.63
C ASP A 935 -7.14 -5.42 -2.75
N GLY A 936 -6.61 -6.25 -3.65
CA GLY A 936 -7.40 -7.04 -4.58
C GLY A 936 -7.95 -8.30 -3.91
N PHE A 937 -8.98 -8.86 -4.52
CA PHE A 937 -9.59 -10.14 -4.11
C PHE A 937 -10.33 -10.15 -2.77
N CYS A 938 -10.56 -8.99 -2.16
CA CYS A 938 -11.17 -8.86 -0.86
C CYS A 938 -12.25 -7.77 -0.85
N GLY A 939 -13.26 -7.93 -0.01
CA GLY A 939 -14.34 -6.98 0.16
C GLY A 939 -14.90 -7.10 1.57
N TRP A 940 -14.97 -5.96 2.26
CA TRP A 940 -15.43 -5.88 3.64
C TRP A 940 -16.65 -4.96 3.69
N ASP A 941 -17.82 -5.53 3.42
CA ASP A 941 -19.11 -4.86 3.40
C ASP A 941 -20.19 -5.70 4.12
N ASP A 942 -21.41 -5.17 4.21
CA ASP A 942 -22.52 -5.86 4.86
C ASP A 942 -23.26 -6.87 3.97
N THR A 943 -22.81 -7.06 2.72
CA THR A 943 -23.42 -8.03 1.79
C THR A 943 -22.85 -9.43 1.95
N GLY A 944 -21.63 -9.55 2.48
CA GLY A 944 -20.89 -10.81 2.61
C GLY A 944 -20.37 -11.35 1.28
N LYS A 945 -20.76 -10.75 0.15
CA LYS A 945 -20.35 -11.17 -1.19
C LYS A 945 -18.90 -10.84 -1.51
N GLY A 946 -18.29 -9.91 -0.77
CA GLY A 946 -16.90 -9.48 -0.92
C GLY A 946 -15.84 -10.48 -0.43
N SER A 947 -16.26 -11.56 0.23
CA SER A 947 -15.35 -12.56 0.81
C SER A 947 -15.74 -13.96 0.31
N PRO A 948 -14.78 -14.85 -0.02
CA PRO A 948 -15.10 -16.24 -0.34
C PRO A 948 -15.77 -16.98 0.84
N TRP A 949 -15.64 -16.43 2.05
CA TRP A 949 -16.16 -16.99 3.29
C TRP A 949 -17.56 -16.47 3.67
N GLY A 950 -18.13 -15.52 2.91
CA GLY A 950 -19.44 -14.95 3.23
C GLY A 950 -19.46 -14.02 4.47
N ILE A 951 -18.30 -13.66 5.00
CA ILE A 951 -18.16 -12.91 6.26
C ILE A 951 -18.43 -11.43 6.00
N THR A 952 -19.44 -10.87 6.69
CA THR A 952 -19.81 -9.46 6.57
C THR A 952 -19.01 -8.56 7.52
N ARG A 953 -19.04 -7.26 7.27
CA ARG A 953 -18.51 -6.25 8.18
C ARG A 953 -19.20 -6.31 9.54
N LYS A 954 -20.54 -6.29 9.57
CA LYS A 954 -21.32 -6.45 10.82
C LYS A 954 -20.92 -7.69 11.62
N MET A 955 -20.80 -8.86 10.99
CA MET A 955 -20.38 -10.10 11.68
C MET A 955 -18.96 -9.99 12.27
N THR A 956 -18.06 -9.30 11.56
CA THR A 956 -16.69 -9.04 12.03
C THR A 956 -16.71 -8.14 13.26
N GLU A 957 -17.49 -7.05 13.22
CA GLU A 957 -17.61 -6.09 14.32
C GLU A 957 -18.30 -6.71 15.56
N GLU A 958 -19.31 -7.57 15.36
CA GLU A 958 -19.93 -8.37 16.41
C GLU A 958 -18.89 -9.31 17.06
N TYR A 959 -18.13 -10.07 16.27
CA TYR A 959 -17.07 -10.92 16.80
C TYR A 959 -15.99 -10.13 17.55
N ASP A 960 -15.56 -8.98 17.03
CA ASP A 960 -14.58 -8.13 17.68
C ASP A 960 -15.09 -7.64 19.05
N LYS A 961 -16.38 -7.30 19.15
CA LYS A 961 -17.05 -6.78 20.35
C LYS A 961 -17.29 -7.85 21.42
N ASP A 962 -17.92 -8.97 21.08
CA ASP A 962 -18.40 -9.95 22.07
C ASP A 962 -18.09 -11.41 21.71
N LYS A 963 -17.29 -11.64 20.67
CA LYS A 963 -16.90 -12.97 20.16
C LYS A 963 -18.09 -13.80 19.66
N THR A 964 -19.18 -13.15 19.25
CA THR A 964 -20.26 -13.79 18.48
C THR A 964 -19.71 -14.30 17.15
N LEU A 965 -19.93 -15.58 16.85
CA LEU A 965 -19.44 -16.20 15.63
C LEU A 965 -20.33 -15.82 14.43
N PRO A 966 -19.74 -15.61 13.24
CA PRO A 966 -20.52 -15.48 12.02
C PRO A 966 -21.44 -16.71 11.82
N PRO A 967 -22.73 -16.53 11.45
CA PRO A 967 -23.65 -17.64 11.23
C PRO A 967 -23.09 -18.70 10.28
N GLY A 968 -23.22 -19.97 10.66
CA GLY A 968 -22.74 -21.11 9.87
C GLY A 968 -21.26 -21.46 10.05
N LEU A 969 -20.45 -20.57 10.66
CA LEU A 969 -19.08 -20.88 11.04
C LEU A 969 -19.01 -21.43 12.47
N LYS A 970 -18.19 -22.46 12.64
CA LYS A 970 -17.86 -23.03 13.95
C LYS A 970 -16.75 -22.24 14.62
N ALA A 971 -16.59 -22.46 15.92
CA ALA A 971 -15.57 -21.79 16.73
C ALA A 971 -14.13 -22.11 16.26
N ASP A 972 -13.89 -23.29 15.69
CA ASP A 972 -12.61 -23.70 15.09
C ASP A 972 -12.41 -23.25 13.63
N GLN A 973 -13.37 -22.48 13.11
CA GLN A 973 -13.36 -21.94 11.74
C GLN A 973 -13.14 -20.43 11.68
N TYR A 974 -13.44 -19.67 12.74
CA TYR A 974 -13.31 -18.21 12.77
C TYR A 974 -12.72 -17.69 14.10
N PRO A 975 -11.73 -16.78 14.07
CA PRO A 975 -11.11 -16.10 12.93
C PRO A 975 -10.02 -16.93 12.23
N ARG A 976 -9.73 -18.12 12.76
CA ARG A 976 -8.77 -19.08 12.20
C ARG A 976 -9.48 -20.34 11.79
N TYR A 977 -9.33 -20.70 10.52
CA TYR A 977 -9.85 -21.93 9.96
C TYR A 977 -8.82 -23.04 10.08
N ARG A 978 -9.13 -24.07 10.88
CA ARG A 978 -8.31 -25.30 10.98
C ARG A 978 -8.17 -26.01 9.63
N ILE A 979 -6.95 -26.24 9.17
CA ILE A 979 -6.70 -26.91 7.89
C ILE A 979 -6.64 -28.42 8.10
N LYS A 980 -7.44 -29.15 7.34
CA LYS A 980 -7.40 -30.62 7.30
C LYS A 980 -6.48 -31.07 6.18
N TRP A 981 -5.21 -31.29 6.52
CA TRP A 981 -4.25 -31.83 5.57
C TRP A 981 -4.57 -33.30 5.27
N PRO A 982 -4.47 -33.73 4.01
CA PRO A 982 -4.72 -35.11 3.65
C PRO A 982 -3.54 -36.03 4.00
N ALA A 983 -2.37 -35.46 4.31
CA ALA A 983 -1.21 -36.14 4.88
C ALA A 983 -0.26 -35.11 5.51
N HIS A 984 0.41 -35.50 6.60
CA HIS A 984 1.42 -34.69 7.27
C HIS A 984 2.85 -34.97 6.77
N SER A 985 3.04 -36.02 5.97
CA SER A 985 4.28 -36.33 5.27
C SER A 985 4.43 -35.56 3.94
N GLY A 986 5.60 -35.68 3.31
CA GLY A 986 5.86 -35.16 1.97
C GLY A 986 6.29 -33.69 1.94
N LEU A 987 6.39 -33.13 0.73
CA LEU A 987 6.96 -31.79 0.53
C LEU A 987 6.09 -30.65 1.09
N GLY A 988 6.75 -29.60 1.56
CA GLY A 988 6.18 -28.32 2.00
C GLY A 988 5.85 -28.26 3.48
N TYR A 989 5.68 -27.03 3.97
CA TYR A 989 5.17 -26.73 5.31
C TYR A 989 3.71 -27.20 5.49
N ARG A 990 3.36 -27.70 6.69
CA ARG A 990 2.00 -28.09 7.09
C ARG A 990 1.47 -27.12 8.15
N GLN A 991 0.97 -25.97 7.72
CA GLN A 991 0.44 -24.98 8.65
C GLN A 991 -0.85 -25.46 9.33
N LEU A 992 -1.02 -25.17 10.61
CA LEU A 992 -2.15 -25.67 11.43
C LEU A 992 -3.50 -25.05 11.02
N SER A 993 -3.51 -23.76 10.73
CA SER A 993 -4.72 -23.00 10.40
C SER A 993 -4.44 -21.89 9.41
N HIS A 994 -5.48 -21.41 8.72
CA HIS A 994 -5.46 -20.21 7.89
C HIS A 994 -6.25 -19.11 8.58
N TYR A 995 -5.72 -17.89 8.62
CA TYR A 995 -6.47 -16.75 9.18
C TYR A 995 -7.48 -16.27 8.15
N ILE A 996 -8.77 -16.18 8.49
CA ILE A 996 -9.86 -15.78 7.56
C ILE A 996 -10.59 -14.50 8.00
N HIS A 997 -10.04 -13.79 8.98
CA HIS A 997 -10.58 -12.50 9.42
C HIS A 997 -10.39 -11.42 8.33
N PRO A 998 -11.44 -10.72 7.87
CA PRO A 998 -11.37 -9.82 6.72
C PRO A 998 -10.35 -8.67 6.82
N LYS A 999 -9.98 -8.25 8.03
CA LYS A 999 -8.98 -7.18 8.27
C LYS A 999 -7.51 -7.62 8.13
N SER A 1000 -7.23 -8.84 7.67
CA SER A 1000 -5.87 -9.38 7.70
C SER A 1000 -5.39 -9.88 6.34
N ASN A 1001 -4.12 -9.60 6.05
CA ASN A 1001 -3.50 -9.99 4.79
C ASN A 1001 -3.49 -11.50 4.61
N GLY A 1002 -3.88 -11.97 3.42
CA GLY A 1002 -3.96 -13.38 3.06
C GLY A 1002 -5.29 -14.05 3.42
N ALA A 1003 -6.15 -13.42 4.23
CA ALA A 1003 -7.46 -13.94 4.62
C ALA A 1003 -8.46 -14.05 3.46
N GLN A 1004 -8.22 -13.28 2.40
CA GLN A 1004 -9.08 -13.17 1.23
C GLN A 1004 -9.02 -14.36 0.27
N TYR A 1005 -8.07 -15.27 0.46
CA TYR A 1005 -7.93 -16.45 -0.39
C TYR A 1005 -8.33 -17.71 0.36
N ASN A 1006 -9.15 -18.52 -0.30
CA ASN A 1006 -9.34 -19.92 0.02
C ASN A 1006 -8.52 -20.78 -0.93
N TRP A 1007 -7.66 -21.63 -0.36
CA TRP A 1007 -6.81 -22.54 -1.11
C TRP A 1007 -6.96 -24.01 -0.68
N PHE A 1008 -7.71 -24.29 0.37
CA PHE A 1008 -7.74 -25.60 1.05
C PHE A 1008 -9.14 -26.19 1.24
N ASP A 1009 -10.22 -25.40 1.15
CA ASP A 1009 -11.60 -25.87 1.34
C ASP A 1009 -12.33 -25.90 0.00
N SER A 1010 -12.75 -27.06 -0.47
CA SER A 1010 -13.45 -27.16 -1.77
C SER A 1010 -14.91 -26.69 -1.75
N SER A 1011 -15.48 -26.47 -0.56
CA SER A 1011 -16.88 -26.08 -0.41
C SER A 1011 -17.12 -24.60 -0.68
N THR A 1012 -16.06 -23.77 -0.69
CA THR A 1012 -16.14 -22.33 -0.94
C THR A 1012 -15.27 -21.93 -2.14
N PRO A 1013 -15.59 -20.82 -2.85
CA PRO A 1013 -14.76 -20.31 -3.93
C PRO A 1013 -13.35 -19.93 -3.45
N SER A 1014 -12.36 -19.91 -4.35
CA SER A 1014 -10.99 -19.55 -3.97
C SER A 1014 -10.78 -18.07 -3.66
N HIS A 1015 -11.58 -17.19 -4.26
CA HIS A 1015 -11.44 -15.73 -4.15
C HIS A 1015 -12.73 -15.03 -4.58
N VAL A 1016 -12.85 -13.75 -4.25
CA VAL A 1016 -13.86 -12.84 -4.81
C VAL A 1016 -13.15 -11.62 -5.35
N ARG A 1017 -13.38 -11.25 -6.62
CA ARG A 1017 -12.71 -10.09 -7.24
C ARG A 1017 -13.40 -8.77 -6.88
N ASN A 1018 -12.64 -7.69 -6.87
CA ASN A 1018 -13.16 -6.32 -6.66
C ASN A 1018 -12.63 -5.35 -7.75
N ALA A 1019 -12.99 -4.07 -7.66
CA ALA A 1019 -12.62 -3.07 -8.66
C ALA A 1019 -11.10 -2.78 -8.76
N VAL A 1020 -10.31 -3.08 -7.72
CA VAL A 1020 -8.84 -2.93 -7.77
C VAL A 1020 -8.27 -3.93 -8.77
N ASN A 1021 -8.76 -5.16 -8.78
CA ASN A 1021 -8.33 -6.18 -9.75
C ASN A 1021 -8.58 -5.74 -11.20
N ASP A 1022 -9.76 -5.17 -11.44
CA ASP A 1022 -10.13 -4.70 -12.78
C ASP A 1022 -9.29 -3.49 -13.19
N ALA A 1023 -9.01 -2.56 -12.26
CA ALA A 1023 -8.12 -1.42 -12.52
C ALA A 1023 -6.70 -1.86 -12.93
N TYR A 1024 -6.14 -2.89 -12.28
CA TYR A 1024 -4.87 -3.48 -12.73
C TYR A 1024 -5.03 -4.09 -14.13
N ARG A 1025 -6.00 -4.99 -14.32
CA ARG A 1025 -6.20 -5.70 -15.60
C ARG A 1025 -6.36 -4.74 -16.79
N ASP A 1026 -7.07 -3.64 -16.62
CA ASP A 1026 -7.38 -2.70 -17.69
C ASP A 1026 -6.19 -1.77 -18.02
N ASN A 1027 -5.25 -1.60 -17.08
CA ASN A 1027 -4.14 -0.66 -17.22
C ASN A 1027 -2.76 -1.31 -17.39
N LEU A 1028 -2.62 -2.61 -17.15
CA LEU A 1028 -1.39 -3.36 -17.39
C LEU A 1028 -1.31 -3.89 -18.82
N ILE A 1029 -0.12 -4.37 -19.21
CA ILE A 1029 0.08 -5.15 -20.44
C ILE A 1029 -0.49 -6.55 -20.20
N PRO A 1030 -1.45 -7.02 -21.01
CA PRO A 1030 -2.00 -8.37 -20.88
C PRO A 1030 -0.91 -9.43 -21.02
N GLN A 1031 -1.00 -10.47 -20.19
CA GLN A 1031 -0.03 -11.56 -20.18
C GLN A 1031 -0.69 -12.88 -20.59
N PRO A 1032 0.07 -13.81 -21.22
CA PRO A 1032 -0.42 -15.17 -21.44
C PRO A 1032 -0.76 -15.84 -20.11
N GLN A 1033 -1.84 -16.62 -20.09
CA GLN A 1033 -2.25 -17.38 -18.90
C GLN A 1033 -1.10 -18.28 -18.40
N LEU A 1034 -0.97 -18.41 -17.08
CA LEU A 1034 -0.07 -19.41 -16.51
C LEU A 1034 -0.55 -20.79 -16.94
N VAL A 1035 0.41 -21.64 -17.31
CA VAL A 1035 0.13 -23.05 -17.54
C VAL A 1035 0.12 -23.77 -16.19
N ASN A 1036 -0.64 -24.86 -16.12
CA ASN A 1036 -0.44 -25.79 -15.03
C ASN A 1036 0.96 -26.40 -15.20
N GLY A 1037 1.69 -26.49 -14.09
CA GLY A 1037 2.95 -27.23 -14.07
C GLY A 1037 2.75 -28.62 -14.66
N ALA A 1038 3.72 -29.06 -15.45
CA ALA A 1038 3.72 -30.41 -16.01
C ALA A 1038 4.09 -31.46 -14.96
N ASP A 1039 3.66 -31.32 -13.71
CA ASP A 1039 3.96 -32.18 -12.58
C ASP A 1039 2.74 -33.04 -12.17
N ALA A 1040 2.95 -33.99 -11.25
CA ALA A 1040 1.94 -34.91 -10.75
C ALA A 1040 1.92 -34.93 -9.21
N GLU A 1041 0.78 -35.30 -8.63
CA GLU A 1041 0.60 -35.38 -7.18
C GLU A 1041 -0.32 -36.55 -6.81
N CYS A 1042 0.05 -37.29 -5.76
CA CYS A 1042 -0.76 -38.39 -5.23
C CYS A 1042 -0.46 -38.63 -3.74
N ILE A 1043 -1.38 -39.32 -3.07
CA ILE A 1043 -1.22 -39.82 -1.71
C ILE A 1043 -1.23 -41.34 -1.75
N VAL A 1044 -0.26 -41.94 -1.10
CA VAL A 1044 -0.10 -43.39 -1.03
C VAL A 1044 -0.30 -43.84 0.41
N LYS A 1045 -1.25 -44.75 0.62
CA LYS A 1045 -1.50 -45.39 1.92
C LYS A 1045 -0.58 -46.60 2.10
N ALA A 1046 0.14 -46.60 3.22
CA ALA A 1046 1.12 -47.58 3.66
C ALA A 1046 1.00 -47.78 5.18
N LEU A 1047 1.94 -48.49 5.79
CA LEU A 1047 2.03 -48.58 7.26
C LEU A 1047 2.61 -47.28 7.85
N PRO A 1048 2.21 -46.91 9.09
CA PRO A 1048 2.74 -45.73 9.77
C PRO A 1048 4.26 -45.70 9.82
N ASN A 1049 4.85 -44.52 9.59
CA ASN A 1049 6.29 -44.27 9.67
C ASN A 1049 7.16 -45.19 8.79
N THR A 1050 6.61 -45.74 7.70
CA THR A 1050 7.36 -46.58 6.76
C THR A 1050 7.80 -45.82 5.50
N PRO A 1051 8.98 -46.12 4.94
CA PRO A 1051 9.39 -45.59 3.64
C PRO A 1051 8.43 -46.07 2.54
N VAL A 1052 7.97 -45.13 1.72
CA VAL A 1052 7.28 -45.41 0.46
C VAL A 1052 8.15 -44.87 -0.67
N TRP A 1053 8.39 -45.68 -1.69
CA TRP A 1053 9.23 -45.32 -2.84
C TRP A 1053 8.42 -45.29 -4.12
N ALA A 1054 8.57 -44.23 -4.91
CA ALA A 1054 8.09 -44.14 -6.28
C ALA A 1054 9.28 -44.36 -7.24
N THR A 1055 9.20 -45.40 -8.06
CA THR A 1055 10.21 -45.70 -9.09
C THR A 1055 9.70 -45.29 -10.46
N THR A 1056 10.48 -44.48 -11.19
CA THR A 1056 10.18 -44.07 -12.57
C THR A 1056 10.36 -45.23 -13.55
N GLN A 1057 9.92 -45.06 -14.81
CA GLN A 1057 10.19 -46.05 -15.86
C GLN A 1057 11.68 -46.21 -16.18
N THR A 1058 12.46 -45.16 -15.95
CA THR A 1058 13.90 -45.08 -16.19
C THR A 1058 14.76 -45.56 -15.02
N GLY A 1059 14.13 -45.84 -13.85
CA GLY A 1059 14.75 -46.49 -12.70
C GLY A 1059 15.12 -45.55 -11.54
N GLU A 1060 14.87 -44.24 -11.66
CA GLU A 1060 15.08 -43.31 -10.55
C GLU A 1060 14.07 -43.53 -9.42
N GLN A 1061 14.53 -43.40 -8.17
CA GLN A 1061 13.70 -43.62 -6.98
C GLN A 1061 13.57 -42.36 -6.13
N ILE A 1062 12.32 -41.97 -5.90
CA ILE A 1062 11.93 -40.83 -5.06
C ILE A 1062 11.10 -41.37 -3.91
N GLY A 1063 11.47 -41.07 -2.67
CA GLY A 1063 10.82 -41.59 -1.48
C GLY A 1063 10.10 -40.54 -0.67
N VAL A 1064 9.07 -40.96 0.06
CA VAL A 1064 8.43 -40.20 1.15
C VAL A 1064 8.27 -41.14 2.34
N LEU A 1065 8.71 -40.70 3.52
CA LEU A 1065 8.41 -41.39 4.76
C LEU A 1065 6.94 -41.14 5.12
N ALA A 1066 6.12 -42.19 5.17
CA ALA A 1066 4.71 -42.06 5.55
C ALA A 1066 4.58 -41.47 6.96
N ASP A 1067 3.51 -40.71 7.22
CA ASP A 1067 3.23 -40.16 8.54
C ASP A 1067 2.73 -41.22 9.53
N ASN A 1068 2.36 -40.80 10.74
CA ASN A 1068 1.84 -41.67 11.79
C ASN A 1068 0.49 -42.33 11.44
N GLN A 1069 -0.21 -41.84 10.40
CA GLN A 1069 -1.42 -42.45 9.85
C GLN A 1069 -1.14 -43.35 8.66
N GLY A 1070 0.13 -43.47 8.25
CA GLY A 1070 0.52 -44.29 7.09
C GLY A 1070 0.27 -43.60 5.75
N LEU A 1071 0.18 -42.28 5.71
CA LEU A 1071 -0.06 -41.52 4.47
C LEU A 1071 1.25 -40.92 3.96
N ALA A 1072 1.60 -41.22 2.71
CA ALA A 1072 2.80 -40.73 2.03
C ALA A 1072 2.40 -39.82 0.85
N TRP A 1073 2.65 -38.51 0.98
CA TRP A 1073 2.26 -37.53 -0.04
C TRP A 1073 3.40 -37.22 -1.01
N PHE A 1074 3.23 -37.63 -2.27
CA PHE A 1074 4.15 -37.38 -3.36
C PHE A 1074 3.76 -36.16 -4.19
N LYS A 1075 4.74 -35.31 -4.47
CA LYS A 1075 4.75 -34.37 -5.60
C LYS A 1075 5.90 -34.78 -6.50
N LEU A 1076 5.59 -35.11 -7.75
CA LEU A 1076 6.52 -35.71 -8.72
C LEU A 1076 6.66 -34.78 -9.91
N ASP A 1077 7.88 -34.65 -10.43
CA ASP A 1077 8.22 -33.60 -11.42
C ASP A 1077 7.53 -33.75 -12.77
N ARG A 1078 6.94 -34.93 -13.07
CA ARG A 1078 6.17 -35.16 -14.29
C ARG A 1078 4.99 -36.12 -14.12
N PRO A 1079 3.94 -36.02 -14.97
CA PRO A 1079 3.00 -37.10 -15.16
C PRO A 1079 3.71 -38.28 -15.84
N ASP A 1080 3.63 -39.44 -15.21
CA ASP A 1080 4.21 -40.67 -15.75
C ASP A 1080 3.53 -41.87 -15.09
N THR A 1081 3.97 -43.06 -15.48
CA THR A 1081 3.67 -44.30 -14.78
C THR A 1081 4.78 -44.57 -13.77
N TYR A 1082 4.39 -44.74 -12.52
CA TYR A 1082 5.28 -45.01 -11.40
C TYR A 1082 4.96 -46.38 -10.81
N VAL A 1083 5.99 -47.06 -10.30
CA VAL A 1083 5.84 -48.22 -9.44
C VAL A 1083 6.09 -47.77 -8.01
N PHE A 1084 5.06 -47.83 -7.19
CA PHE A 1084 5.13 -47.51 -5.77
C PHE A 1084 5.43 -48.78 -4.98
N THR A 1085 6.40 -48.72 -4.07
CA THR A 1085 6.79 -49.86 -3.21
C THR A 1085 6.89 -49.44 -1.75
N THR A 1086 6.56 -50.38 -0.85
CA THR A 1086 6.74 -50.26 0.60
C THR A 1086 6.84 -51.65 1.22
N LYS A 1087 6.96 -51.76 2.55
CA LYS A 1087 6.93 -53.03 3.27
C LYS A 1087 5.58 -53.23 3.96
N ASP A 1088 5.09 -54.46 3.98
CA ASP A 1088 3.95 -54.86 4.80
C ASP A 1088 4.36 -55.13 6.26
N LYS A 1089 3.38 -55.57 7.06
CA LYS A 1089 3.54 -55.81 8.51
C LYS A 1089 4.53 -56.94 8.83
N ASP A 1090 4.74 -57.85 7.88
CA ASP A 1090 5.64 -58.99 7.99
C ASP A 1090 7.02 -58.66 7.39
N GLY A 1091 7.23 -57.41 6.97
CA GLY A 1091 8.48 -56.92 6.38
C GLY A 1091 8.66 -57.28 4.90
N LYS A 1092 7.65 -57.87 4.24
CA LYS A 1092 7.68 -58.25 2.84
C LYS A 1092 7.41 -57.04 1.95
N GLU A 1093 8.14 -56.92 0.84
CA GLU A 1093 7.91 -55.84 -0.12
C GLU A 1093 6.59 -56.03 -0.87
N ILE A 1094 5.80 -54.96 -0.92
CA ILE A 1094 4.56 -54.85 -1.69
C ILE A 1094 4.68 -53.70 -2.68
N SER A 1095 4.00 -53.82 -3.82
CA SER A 1095 4.07 -52.80 -4.87
C SER A 1095 2.74 -52.59 -5.60
N ALA A 1096 2.54 -51.38 -6.11
CA ALA A 1096 1.47 -51.08 -7.06
C ALA A 1096 1.97 -50.14 -8.15
N LYS A 1097 1.54 -50.43 -9.38
CA LYS A 1097 1.81 -49.58 -10.55
C LYS A 1097 0.65 -48.61 -10.73
N ALA A 1098 0.93 -47.31 -10.82
CA ALA A 1098 -0.08 -46.29 -11.05
C ALA A 1098 0.35 -45.32 -12.14
N LYS A 1099 -0.59 -45.00 -13.04
CA LYS A 1099 -0.43 -43.94 -14.04
C LYS A 1099 -0.95 -42.64 -13.47
N LEU A 1100 -0.06 -41.69 -13.23
CA LEU A 1100 -0.42 -40.35 -12.75
C LEU A 1100 -0.66 -39.40 -13.92
N LYS A 1101 -1.58 -38.46 -13.72
CA LYS A 1101 -1.91 -37.41 -14.69
C LYS A 1101 -1.34 -36.07 -14.23
N SER A 1102 -1.24 -35.12 -15.16
CA SER A 1102 -0.91 -33.74 -14.82
C SER A 1102 -1.93 -33.16 -13.85
N ARG A 1103 -1.48 -32.28 -12.97
CA ARG A 1103 -2.36 -31.63 -12.00
C ARG A 1103 -3.40 -30.72 -12.69
N LYS A 1104 -4.60 -30.72 -12.15
CA LYS A 1104 -5.70 -29.84 -12.57
C LYS A 1104 -5.48 -28.41 -12.02
N LYS A 1105 -6.22 -27.44 -12.56
CA LYS A 1105 -6.17 -26.03 -12.10
C LYS A 1105 -6.75 -25.92 -10.69
N TYR A 1106 -5.92 -25.65 -9.68
CA TYR A 1106 -6.39 -25.46 -8.29
C TYR A 1106 -7.24 -24.21 -8.11
N ALA A 1107 -6.91 -23.12 -8.82
CA ALA A 1107 -7.62 -21.85 -8.65
C ALA A 1107 -9.15 -21.94 -8.85
N ALA A 1108 -9.62 -22.83 -9.73
CA ALA A 1108 -11.05 -23.00 -10.00
C ALA A 1108 -11.78 -23.88 -8.96
N LYS A 1109 -11.04 -24.73 -8.25
CA LYS A 1109 -11.55 -25.70 -7.26
C LYS A 1109 -10.45 -25.92 -6.20
N PRO A 1110 -10.34 -25.03 -5.19
CA PRO A 1110 -9.37 -25.17 -4.11
C PRO A 1110 -9.61 -26.47 -3.32
N GLY A 1111 -8.65 -26.86 -2.49
CA GLY A 1111 -8.74 -28.10 -1.69
C GLY A 1111 -7.90 -29.26 -2.22
N PHE A 1112 -8.14 -30.44 -1.62
CA PHE A 1112 -7.30 -31.63 -1.73
C PHE A 1112 -7.98 -32.81 -2.44
N GLU A 1113 -9.26 -32.71 -2.76
CA GLU A 1113 -10.13 -33.76 -3.30
C GLU A 1113 -9.72 -34.19 -4.72
N GLN A 1114 -8.88 -33.39 -5.38
CA GLN A 1114 -8.35 -33.68 -6.71
C GLN A 1114 -7.07 -34.53 -6.67
N ILE A 1115 -6.49 -34.72 -5.49
CA ILE A 1115 -5.28 -35.51 -5.30
C ILE A 1115 -5.65 -36.98 -5.41
N GLN A 1116 -4.93 -37.69 -6.29
CA GLN A 1116 -5.17 -39.11 -6.49
C GLN A 1116 -4.71 -39.90 -5.26
N GLU A 1117 -5.59 -40.72 -4.69
CA GLU A 1117 -5.26 -41.66 -3.62
C GLU A 1117 -4.96 -43.06 -4.18
N LEU A 1118 -3.95 -43.71 -3.60
CA LEU A 1118 -3.49 -45.05 -3.94
C LEU A 1118 -3.33 -45.85 -2.63
N SER A 1119 -3.74 -47.12 -2.60
CA SER A 1119 -3.52 -47.99 -1.44
C SER A 1119 -2.57 -49.13 -1.79
N LEU A 1120 -1.46 -49.26 -1.07
CA LEU A 1120 -0.56 -50.40 -1.17
C LEU A 1120 -0.93 -51.51 -0.19
N VAL A 1121 -1.47 -51.13 0.96
CA VAL A 1121 -1.99 -52.04 1.99
C VAL A 1121 -3.48 -52.30 1.75
N LYS A 1122 -3.90 -53.56 1.91
CA LYS A 1122 -5.31 -53.96 1.89
C LYS A 1122 -5.96 -53.74 3.24
#